data_AF-A0A166DGU8-F1
#
_entry.id   AF-A0A166DGU8-F1
#
_cell.length_a   1.000
_cell.length_b   1.000
_cell.length_c   1.000
_cell.angle_alpha   90.00
_cell.angle_beta   90.00
_cell.angle_gamma   90.00
#
_symmetry.space_group_name_H-M   'P 1'
#
loop_
_entity.id
_entity.type
_entity.pdbx_description
1 polymer ?
#
loop_
_entity_poly.entity_id
_entity_poly.type
_entity_poly.pdbx_seq_one_letter_code
_entity_poly.pdbx_strand_id
1 'polypeptide(L)'
;MYKNEFKKLSIFLIISAIIAIGAFCLIGTVNAADVTINNTTGNIRDASINNGSFNAGDTLYLEDGVYSGAGNKDLTVNKNMTIAAVNKGGAIIDMENSGRAFTINAGINLTLINITFINGNITGNGGVIYSGATNIILTITDCTFENNTVNNNGGAVYINGAGSNTTIKNSVFKSNTVSNEIGAVYLVGVNSTNLVDNCIFENNKANNNIAALRMAGEGSNNTLKNSVFKNNTATNDYGAVSFIGVNSTNLVDNCTFENNKAGNSYGALRMDGVGSNNTLKNSVFKNNTAKNYGALEMVGSTNLVDNCTFENNIATDMYGVLRMVGEGSNNTLKNSVFKNNKAYTNGAVGFIGVNGTNLVDNCIFVSNYAVSAGVLAIMGIDSDNTVRNSMFENNTVSNNYGAIHISGIGSNTLLNNVTIVNNSAGINGGGIGFTNDNNVLTIKNSTISDNTAVKEGGALYASGTNQTINIEGSTLVNNSAKIGGALDINGEDSEVNIDSSLFENNSATSSGGAIDINGESHETNINNSTFNNNSAKNGGAINSNGANNNLTANNTDFNNNNAINKGGVINNNGDSNVIVLDNSTATNNSAREGGAISSTGDENEIAIDNTNLSGNNDGILKSEGDDNKITVDNSTITNNTAKDGLITNEGDNNNVAINNTNSTNNTGDIVSNTGNNNTESENNSNITVDVTYETNTDLVIFSGNGQITITAILTNKNTGEKLAGEKVYFYVNGKQVGSATTDKYGEARFIYNVPKTDNYNVYAKTQQTTITNTSGNYTFKESTSLTKTINVNKPLTPAKIKVYSKKTTSKKTKNYKIYYITYSIKNYGEKTGSKTFTKSLKNILKKHKLYKIQTTKNTKYSYNKASKILKTMVKNLAYNKIAKLRITVYRKA
;
A
#
# COMPACT_ATOMS: atom_id res chain seq x y z
N MET A 1 -11.73 -50.16 -8.52
CA MET A 1 -13.05 -50.78 -8.25
C MET A 1 -14.18 -49.78 -7.99
N TYR A 2 -13.93 -48.60 -7.41
CA TYR A 2 -14.98 -47.64 -7.01
C TYR A 2 -15.76 -46.88 -8.11
N LYS A 3 -15.25 -46.80 -9.34
CA LYS A 3 -15.90 -46.05 -10.43
C LYS A 3 -17.15 -46.76 -11.00
N ASN A 4 -17.22 -48.08 -10.85
CA ASN A 4 -18.37 -48.88 -11.32
C ASN A 4 -19.50 -48.96 -10.29
N GLU A 5 -19.21 -48.82 -8.99
CA GLU A 5 -20.25 -48.83 -7.96
C GLU A 5 -21.03 -47.50 -7.92
N PHE A 6 -20.36 -46.37 -8.14
CA PHE A 6 -21.04 -45.07 -8.28
C PHE A 6 -21.95 -45.01 -9.50
N LYS A 7 -21.57 -45.63 -10.62
CA LYS A 7 -22.45 -45.77 -11.80
C LYS A 7 -23.64 -46.68 -11.52
N LYS A 8 -23.46 -47.77 -10.77
CA LYS A 8 -24.58 -48.64 -10.38
C LYS A 8 -25.54 -47.94 -9.41
N LEU A 9 -25.04 -47.18 -8.44
CA LEU A 9 -25.86 -46.44 -7.48
C LEU A 9 -26.65 -45.30 -8.14
N SER A 10 -26.02 -44.57 -9.07
CA SER A 10 -26.69 -43.52 -9.85
C SER A 10 -27.72 -44.09 -10.84
N ILE A 11 -27.43 -45.20 -11.50
CA ILE A 11 -28.42 -45.91 -12.35
C ILE A 11 -29.57 -46.46 -11.51
N PHE A 12 -29.31 -46.99 -10.32
CA PHE A 12 -30.35 -47.49 -9.42
C PHE A 12 -31.24 -46.37 -8.90
N LEU A 13 -30.68 -45.21 -8.55
CA LEU A 13 -31.45 -44.02 -8.13
C LEU A 13 -32.26 -43.41 -9.28
N ILE A 14 -31.73 -43.39 -10.51
CA ILE A 14 -32.46 -42.93 -11.70
C ILE A 14 -33.60 -43.89 -12.03
N ILE A 15 -33.38 -45.20 -11.97
CA ILE A 15 -34.43 -46.21 -12.20
C ILE A 15 -35.48 -46.14 -11.09
N SER A 16 -35.09 -45.92 -9.83
CA SER A 16 -36.01 -45.76 -8.70
C SER A 16 -36.85 -44.48 -8.84
N ALA A 17 -36.27 -43.39 -9.32
CA ALA A 17 -36.99 -42.14 -9.61
C ALA A 17 -37.93 -42.28 -10.82
N ILE A 18 -37.53 -43.01 -11.87
CA ILE A 18 -38.38 -43.30 -13.03
C ILE A 18 -39.52 -44.26 -12.65
N ILE A 19 -39.28 -45.23 -11.77
CA ILE A 19 -40.33 -46.11 -11.23
C ILE A 19 -41.26 -45.34 -10.28
N ALA A 20 -40.77 -44.37 -9.50
CA ALA A 20 -41.61 -43.51 -8.68
C ALA A 20 -42.48 -42.55 -9.53
N ILE A 21 -41.92 -41.99 -10.61
CA ILE A 21 -42.65 -41.18 -11.59
C ILE A 21 -43.66 -42.05 -12.36
N GLY A 22 -43.28 -43.27 -12.74
CA GLY A 22 -44.16 -44.24 -13.40
C GLY A 22 -45.25 -44.83 -12.50
N ALA A 23 -45.00 -44.98 -11.20
CA ALA A 23 -45.98 -45.43 -10.22
C ALA A 23 -46.99 -44.32 -9.85
N PHE A 24 -46.59 -43.05 -9.93
CA PHE A 24 -47.53 -41.91 -9.85
C PHE A 24 -48.41 -41.77 -11.11
N CYS A 25 -47.96 -42.29 -12.26
CA CYS A 25 -48.76 -42.32 -13.49
C CYS A 25 -49.80 -43.47 -13.56
N LEU A 26 -49.88 -44.34 -12.55
CA LEU A 26 -50.86 -45.44 -12.50
C LEU A 26 -52.12 -45.13 -11.68
N ILE A 27 -52.30 -43.87 -11.26
CA ILE A 27 -53.54 -43.39 -10.62
C ILE A 27 -54.33 -42.57 -11.66
N GLY A 28 -55.28 -43.23 -12.32
CA GLY A 28 -56.35 -42.65 -13.16
C GLY A 28 -55.98 -41.43 -14.01
N THR A 29 -55.44 -41.62 -15.22
CA THR A 29 -55.30 -40.55 -16.21
C THR A 29 -56.67 -40.17 -16.77
N VAL A 30 -57.27 -39.12 -16.20
CA VAL A 30 -58.19 -38.27 -16.96
C VAL A 30 -57.31 -37.52 -17.97
N ASN A 31 -57.51 -37.75 -19.26
CA ASN A 31 -56.84 -36.96 -20.30
C ASN A 31 -57.15 -35.48 -20.04
N ALA A 32 -56.10 -34.66 -19.90
CA ALA A 32 -56.26 -33.21 -19.84
C ALA A 32 -56.95 -32.74 -21.13
N ALA A 33 -58.06 -32.02 -20.99
CA ALA A 33 -58.73 -31.40 -22.12
C ALA A 33 -58.03 -30.08 -22.49
N ASP A 34 -57.83 -29.86 -23.78
CA ASP A 34 -57.34 -28.59 -24.31
C ASP A 34 -58.52 -27.67 -24.64
N VAL A 35 -58.59 -26.53 -23.97
CA VAL A 35 -59.58 -25.48 -24.24
C VAL A 35 -58.85 -24.29 -24.86
N THR A 36 -59.30 -23.80 -26.02
CA THR A 36 -58.70 -22.61 -26.68
C THR A 36 -59.69 -21.46 -26.71
N ILE A 37 -59.24 -20.25 -26.38
CA ILE A 37 -60.04 -19.03 -26.47
C ILE A 37 -59.29 -17.90 -27.20
N ASN A 38 -60.04 -17.03 -27.86
CA ASN A 38 -59.55 -15.73 -28.33
C ASN A 38 -60.07 -14.59 -27.45
N ASN A 39 -59.45 -13.42 -27.56
CA ASN A 39 -59.74 -12.26 -26.72
C ASN A 39 -61.04 -11.50 -27.07
N THR A 40 -61.80 -11.96 -28.08
CA THR A 40 -63.06 -11.33 -28.50
C THR A 40 -64.31 -12.13 -28.12
N THR A 41 -64.20 -13.46 -28.03
CA THR A 41 -65.33 -14.36 -27.78
C THR A 41 -65.27 -15.12 -26.47
N GLY A 42 -64.17 -15.02 -25.72
CA GLY A 42 -63.98 -15.73 -24.45
C GLY A 42 -63.13 -14.97 -23.43
N ASN A 43 -63.19 -15.41 -22.18
CA ASN A 43 -62.34 -14.90 -21.10
C ASN A 43 -61.80 -16.06 -20.24
N ILE A 44 -60.71 -15.81 -19.52
CA ILE A 44 -60.01 -16.84 -18.75
C ILE A 44 -60.91 -17.43 -17.66
N ARG A 45 -61.65 -16.59 -16.93
CA ARG A 45 -62.53 -17.04 -15.83
C ARG A 45 -63.56 -18.06 -16.30
N ASP A 46 -64.29 -17.74 -17.35
CA ASP A 46 -65.43 -18.55 -17.80
C ASP A 46 -64.99 -19.78 -18.58
N ALA A 47 -63.82 -19.73 -19.24
CA ALA A 47 -63.26 -20.88 -19.96
C ALA A 47 -62.63 -21.93 -19.02
N SER A 48 -62.18 -21.52 -17.83
CA SER A 48 -61.43 -22.40 -16.92
C SER A 48 -61.98 -22.48 -15.49
N ILE A 49 -61.98 -21.39 -14.73
CA ILE A 49 -62.28 -21.38 -13.28
C ILE A 49 -63.76 -21.71 -13.03
N ASN A 50 -64.65 -21.04 -13.75
CA ASN A 50 -66.11 -21.23 -13.64
C ASN A 50 -66.65 -22.30 -14.61
N ASN A 51 -65.78 -22.94 -15.38
CA ASN A 51 -66.18 -24.00 -16.31
C ASN A 51 -66.23 -25.35 -15.60
N GLY A 52 -67.44 -25.90 -15.43
CA GLY A 52 -67.65 -27.23 -14.85
C GLY A 52 -67.11 -28.39 -15.68
N SER A 53 -66.80 -28.16 -16.97
CA SER A 53 -66.16 -29.15 -17.84
C SER A 53 -64.63 -29.05 -17.86
N PHE A 54 -64.06 -27.99 -17.26
CA PHE A 54 -62.61 -27.82 -17.13
C PHE A 54 -62.14 -28.48 -15.84
N ASN A 55 -61.50 -29.64 -15.97
CA ASN A 55 -61.04 -30.50 -14.89
C ASN A 55 -59.67 -30.09 -14.36
N ALA A 56 -59.30 -30.62 -13.20
CA ALA A 56 -57.96 -30.44 -12.66
C ALA A 56 -56.92 -31.14 -13.57
N GLY A 57 -55.92 -30.40 -14.04
CA GLY A 57 -54.89 -30.86 -14.96
C GLY A 57 -55.07 -30.35 -16.40
N ASP A 58 -56.23 -29.78 -16.74
CA ASP A 58 -56.53 -29.28 -18.09
C ASP A 58 -55.67 -28.07 -18.48
N THR A 59 -55.57 -27.84 -19.80
CA THR A 59 -54.81 -26.72 -20.38
C THR A 59 -55.74 -25.73 -21.08
N LEU A 60 -55.58 -24.45 -20.74
CA LEU A 60 -56.21 -23.32 -21.43
C LEU A 60 -55.20 -22.64 -22.37
N TYR A 61 -55.47 -22.67 -23.67
CA TYR A 61 -54.73 -21.95 -24.70
C TYR A 61 -55.35 -20.58 -25.00
N LEU A 62 -54.50 -19.56 -25.04
CA LEU A 62 -54.84 -18.19 -25.41
C LEU A 62 -54.30 -17.90 -26.82
N GLU A 63 -55.19 -17.61 -27.76
CA GLU A 63 -54.81 -17.05 -29.06
C GLU A 63 -54.20 -15.64 -28.89
N ASP A 64 -53.57 -15.14 -29.95
CA ASP A 64 -52.93 -13.83 -29.92
C ASP A 64 -53.95 -12.71 -29.67
N GLY A 65 -53.64 -11.83 -28.74
CA GLY A 65 -54.54 -10.74 -28.38
C GLY A 65 -54.32 -10.19 -26.97
N VAL A 66 -55.00 -9.07 -26.70
CA VAL A 66 -55.03 -8.45 -25.37
C VAL A 66 -56.28 -8.89 -24.63
N TYR A 67 -56.09 -9.58 -23.51
CA TYR A 67 -57.11 -10.06 -22.58
C TYR A 67 -57.22 -9.08 -21.41
N SER A 68 -58.20 -8.18 -21.48
CA SER A 68 -58.49 -7.17 -20.45
C SER A 68 -59.89 -7.35 -19.86
N GLY A 69 -60.25 -6.53 -18.88
CA GLY A 69 -61.57 -6.55 -18.24
C GLY A 69 -61.73 -7.65 -17.20
N ALA A 70 -62.90 -7.64 -16.53
CA ALA A 70 -63.12 -8.41 -15.31
C ALA A 70 -62.90 -9.92 -15.48
N GLY A 71 -63.19 -10.52 -16.63
CA GLY A 71 -63.02 -11.97 -16.86
C GLY A 71 -61.57 -12.45 -16.94
N ASN A 72 -60.60 -11.54 -16.99
CA ASN A 72 -59.18 -11.84 -17.22
C ASN A 72 -58.26 -11.40 -16.06
N LYS A 73 -58.83 -10.81 -15.00
CA LYS A 73 -58.11 -10.36 -13.81
C LYS A 73 -58.87 -10.69 -12.51
N ASP A 74 -58.13 -10.63 -11.41
CA ASP A 74 -58.53 -10.98 -10.04
C ASP A 74 -59.15 -12.38 -9.95
N LEU A 75 -58.44 -13.35 -10.54
CA LEU A 75 -58.90 -14.72 -10.69
C LEU A 75 -58.34 -15.63 -9.59
N THR A 76 -59.22 -16.35 -8.90
CA THR A 76 -58.80 -17.36 -7.89
C THR A 76 -58.67 -18.73 -8.53
N VAL A 77 -57.44 -19.23 -8.63
CA VAL A 77 -57.10 -20.56 -9.13
C VAL A 77 -57.32 -21.58 -8.02
N ASN A 78 -58.30 -22.47 -8.22
CA ASN A 78 -58.78 -23.44 -7.23
C ASN A 78 -58.64 -24.91 -7.68
N LYS A 79 -58.06 -25.15 -8.85
CA LYS A 79 -57.83 -26.46 -9.46
C LYS A 79 -56.46 -26.46 -10.12
N ASN A 80 -55.80 -27.62 -10.21
CA ASN A 80 -54.56 -27.75 -10.95
C ASN A 80 -54.81 -27.42 -12.42
N MET A 81 -53.95 -26.62 -13.06
CA MET A 81 -54.16 -26.25 -14.47
C MET A 81 -52.90 -25.68 -15.14
N THR A 82 -52.92 -25.69 -16.47
CA THR A 82 -51.97 -24.98 -17.32
C THR A 82 -52.69 -23.86 -18.08
N ILE A 83 -52.06 -22.69 -18.19
CA ILE A 83 -52.49 -21.60 -19.07
C ILE A 83 -51.30 -21.27 -19.99
N ALA A 84 -51.52 -21.33 -21.29
CA ALA A 84 -50.48 -21.15 -22.29
C ALA A 84 -50.93 -20.20 -23.40
N ALA A 85 -50.06 -19.32 -23.88
CA ALA A 85 -50.28 -18.65 -25.15
C ALA A 85 -49.92 -19.59 -26.31
N VAL A 86 -50.73 -19.59 -27.38
CA VAL A 86 -50.46 -20.37 -28.60
C VAL A 86 -49.13 -19.94 -29.22
N ASN A 87 -48.91 -18.62 -29.32
CA ASN A 87 -47.63 -18.06 -29.76
C ASN A 87 -46.94 -17.32 -28.61
N LYS A 88 -45.61 -17.47 -28.52
CA LYS A 88 -44.79 -16.79 -27.50
C LYS A 88 -44.93 -15.28 -27.60
N GLY A 89 -45.44 -14.65 -26.53
CA GLY A 89 -45.69 -13.21 -26.45
C GLY A 89 -46.92 -12.74 -27.24
N GLY A 90 -47.68 -13.66 -27.85
CA GLY A 90 -48.88 -13.34 -28.63
C GLY A 90 -50.09 -12.99 -27.76
N ALA A 91 -50.24 -13.66 -26.60
CA ALA A 91 -51.30 -13.36 -25.64
C ALA A 91 -50.79 -12.43 -24.51
N ILE A 92 -51.46 -11.28 -24.37
CA ILE A 92 -51.19 -10.27 -23.34
C ILE A 92 -52.35 -10.26 -22.36
N ILE A 93 -52.10 -10.54 -21.09
CA ILE A 93 -53.07 -10.30 -20.02
C ILE A 93 -52.78 -8.90 -19.47
N ASP A 94 -53.73 -7.98 -19.63
CA ASP A 94 -53.62 -6.59 -19.18
C ASP A 94 -54.54 -6.36 -17.97
N MET A 95 -53.93 -5.99 -16.84
CA MET A 95 -54.66 -5.71 -15.60
C MET A 95 -55.11 -4.25 -15.52
N GLU A 96 -54.87 -3.44 -16.56
CA GLU A 96 -55.42 -2.09 -16.74
C GLU A 96 -55.03 -1.12 -15.61
N ASN A 97 -53.84 -1.29 -15.03
CA ASN A 97 -53.39 -0.54 -13.86
C ASN A 97 -54.33 -0.70 -12.65
N SER A 98 -55.04 -1.83 -12.54
CA SER A 98 -55.95 -2.13 -11.43
C SER A 98 -56.20 -3.63 -11.25
N GLY A 99 -55.75 -4.18 -10.13
CA GLY A 99 -55.92 -5.59 -9.77
C GLY A 99 -54.67 -6.43 -10.07
N ARG A 100 -54.80 -7.75 -9.94
CA ARG A 100 -53.78 -8.77 -10.27
C ARG A 100 -54.35 -9.81 -11.24
N ALA A 101 -53.52 -10.68 -11.83
CA ALA A 101 -54.05 -11.77 -12.67
C ALA A 101 -54.62 -12.90 -11.81
N PHE A 102 -53.81 -13.47 -10.91
CA PHE A 102 -54.11 -14.74 -10.23
C PHE A 102 -53.87 -14.71 -8.72
N THR A 103 -54.77 -15.34 -7.97
CA THR A 103 -54.60 -15.78 -6.57
C THR A 103 -54.65 -17.31 -6.53
N ILE A 104 -53.68 -17.98 -5.91
CA ILE A 104 -53.57 -19.45 -5.92
C ILE A 104 -53.95 -20.04 -4.55
N ASN A 105 -54.88 -21.00 -4.52
CA ASN A 105 -55.29 -21.73 -3.31
C ASN A 105 -54.27 -22.79 -2.87
N ALA A 106 -54.43 -23.31 -1.64
CA ALA A 106 -53.55 -24.33 -1.06
C ALA A 106 -53.55 -25.62 -1.90
N GLY A 107 -52.37 -26.25 -2.04
CA GLY A 107 -52.23 -27.53 -2.74
C GLY A 107 -52.42 -27.47 -4.26
N ILE A 108 -52.46 -26.28 -4.85
CA ILE A 108 -52.70 -26.09 -6.29
C ILE A 108 -51.39 -26.01 -7.09
N ASN A 109 -51.40 -26.68 -8.24
CA ASN A 109 -50.37 -26.61 -9.26
C ASN A 109 -50.83 -25.70 -10.41
N LEU A 110 -50.14 -24.58 -10.60
CA LEU A 110 -50.37 -23.66 -11.71
C LEU A 110 -49.15 -23.61 -12.62
N THR A 111 -49.36 -23.86 -13.91
CA THR A 111 -48.34 -23.70 -14.96
C THR A 111 -48.72 -22.57 -15.91
N LEU A 112 -47.81 -21.64 -16.15
CA LEU A 112 -47.97 -20.50 -17.05
C LEU A 112 -46.88 -20.55 -18.13
N ILE A 113 -47.28 -20.49 -19.40
CA ILE A 113 -46.36 -20.64 -20.54
C ILE A 113 -46.60 -19.55 -21.58
N ASN A 114 -45.54 -18.89 -22.07
CA ASN A 114 -45.58 -18.00 -23.24
C ASN A 114 -46.42 -16.72 -23.13
N ILE A 115 -46.85 -16.32 -21.92
CA ILE A 115 -47.78 -15.20 -21.71
C ILE A 115 -47.05 -13.91 -21.30
N THR A 116 -47.56 -12.77 -21.77
CA THR A 116 -47.14 -11.44 -21.31
C THR A 116 -48.16 -10.85 -20.33
N PHE A 117 -47.71 -10.39 -19.18
CA PHE A 117 -48.51 -9.76 -18.13
C PHE A 117 -48.11 -8.29 -17.96
N ILE A 118 -49.06 -7.37 -18.10
CA ILE A 118 -48.79 -5.93 -18.03
C ILE A 118 -49.73 -5.15 -17.12
N ASN A 119 -49.22 -4.10 -16.48
CA ASN A 119 -50.02 -3.13 -15.74
C ASN A 119 -50.81 -3.72 -14.56
N GLY A 120 -50.28 -4.75 -13.89
CA GLY A 120 -50.75 -5.17 -12.57
C GLY A 120 -50.56 -4.04 -11.57
N ASN A 121 -51.60 -3.65 -10.83
CA ASN A 121 -51.50 -2.57 -9.85
C ASN A 121 -52.45 -2.78 -8.67
N ILE A 122 -51.89 -3.04 -7.49
CA ILE A 122 -52.67 -3.29 -6.29
C ILE A 122 -52.02 -2.70 -5.03
N THR A 123 -52.88 -2.28 -4.11
CA THR A 123 -52.53 -2.03 -2.70
C THR A 123 -52.40 -3.39 -2.01
N GLY A 124 -51.20 -3.95 -1.93
CA GLY A 124 -50.91 -5.24 -1.31
C GLY A 124 -49.68 -5.91 -1.89
N ASN A 125 -49.69 -7.24 -1.92
CA ASN A 125 -48.63 -8.08 -2.47
C ASN A 125 -49.05 -8.71 -3.81
N GLY A 126 -48.07 -9.06 -4.65
CA GLY A 126 -48.29 -9.86 -5.86
C GLY A 126 -49.09 -9.12 -6.93
N GLY A 127 -48.42 -8.29 -7.73
CA GLY A 127 -49.08 -7.45 -8.73
C GLY A 127 -49.69 -8.25 -9.90
N VAL A 128 -49.21 -9.46 -10.13
CA VAL A 128 -49.76 -10.40 -11.12
C VAL A 128 -50.17 -11.70 -10.46
N ILE A 129 -49.31 -12.29 -9.63
CA ILE A 129 -49.54 -13.58 -8.98
C ILE A 129 -49.38 -13.42 -7.47
N TYR A 130 -50.35 -13.91 -6.71
CA TYR A 130 -50.32 -13.94 -5.25
C TYR A 130 -50.70 -15.32 -4.70
N SER A 131 -49.92 -15.83 -3.74
CA SER A 131 -50.37 -16.88 -2.83
C SER A 131 -49.64 -16.85 -1.50
N GLY A 132 -50.40 -17.01 -0.42
CA GLY A 132 -49.85 -17.39 0.89
C GLY A 132 -50.31 -18.74 1.38
N ALA A 133 -50.82 -19.57 0.47
CA ALA A 133 -51.32 -20.89 0.77
C ALA A 133 -50.18 -21.92 0.75
N THR A 134 -50.30 -22.97 1.56
CA THR A 134 -49.27 -24.01 1.69
C THR A 134 -49.28 -24.99 0.51
N ASN A 135 -48.13 -25.62 0.29
CA ASN A 135 -47.93 -26.73 -0.65
C ASN A 135 -48.38 -26.42 -2.09
N ILE A 136 -48.20 -25.19 -2.56
CA ILE A 136 -48.48 -24.85 -3.96
C ILE A 136 -47.29 -25.19 -4.86
N ILE A 137 -47.55 -25.45 -6.14
CA ILE A 137 -46.50 -25.56 -7.16
C ILE A 137 -46.77 -24.51 -8.24
N LEU A 138 -45.85 -23.57 -8.42
CA LEU A 138 -45.92 -22.56 -9.46
C LEU A 138 -44.82 -22.80 -10.49
N THR A 139 -45.21 -23.02 -11.75
CA THR A 139 -44.28 -23.10 -12.89
C THR A 139 -44.54 -21.97 -13.86
N ILE A 140 -43.51 -21.17 -14.16
CA ILE A 140 -43.55 -20.07 -15.12
C ILE A 140 -42.47 -20.34 -16.16
N THR A 141 -42.84 -20.36 -17.44
CA THR A 141 -41.91 -20.65 -18.55
C THR A 141 -42.16 -19.71 -19.71
N ASP A 142 -41.11 -19.06 -20.20
CA ASP A 142 -41.18 -18.19 -21.39
C ASP A 142 -42.19 -17.03 -21.28
N CYS A 143 -42.44 -16.54 -20.06
CA CYS A 143 -43.37 -15.45 -19.78
C CYS A 143 -42.67 -14.08 -19.62
N THR A 144 -43.42 -13.00 -19.81
CA THR A 144 -42.95 -11.62 -19.56
C THR A 144 -43.84 -10.92 -18.54
N PHE A 145 -43.24 -10.25 -17.56
CA PHE A 145 -43.92 -9.44 -16.55
C PHE A 145 -43.40 -8.01 -16.62
N GLU A 146 -44.21 -7.10 -17.13
CA GLU A 146 -43.79 -5.72 -17.43
C GLU A 146 -44.70 -4.67 -16.76
N ASN A 147 -44.07 -3.61 -16.23
CA ASN A 147 -44.76 -2.45 -15.65
C ASN A 147 -45.78 -2.78 -14.54
N ASN A 148 -45.52 -3.81 -13.74
CA ASN A 148 -46.38 -4.14 -12.60
C ASN A 148 -45.94 -3.35 -11.36
N THR A 149 -46.90 -2.71 -10.70
CA THR A 149 -46.69 -1.80 -9.58
C THR A 149 -47.42 -2.27 -8.34
N VAL A 150 -46.75 -2.46 -7.21
CA VAL A 150 -47.43 -2.74 -5.94
C VAL A 150 -46.89 -1.87 -4.83
N ASN A 151 -47.66 -1.73 -3.76
CA ASN A 151 -47.21 -0.95 -2.62
C ASN A 151 -46.57 -1.76 -1.48
N ASN A 152 -46.51 -3.10 -1.56
CA ASN A 152 -45.90 -3.92 -0.50
C ASN A 152 -44.75 -4.82 -0.98
N ASN A 153 -45.03 -6.05 -1.46
CA ASN A 153 -44.01 -7.03 -1.88
C ASN A 153 -44.40 -7.79 -3.14
N GLY A 154 -43.42 -8.19 -3.96
CA GLY A 154 -43.62 -9.03 -5.14
C GLY A 154 -44.35 -8.28 -6.25
N GLY A 155 -43.66 -7.31 -6.87
CA GLY A 155 -44.17 -6.44 -7.93
C GLY A 155 -44.92 -7.19 -9.03
N ALA A 156 -44.47 -8.40 -9.37
CA ALA A 156 -45.19 -9.33 -10.23
C ALA A 156 -45.65 -10.58 -9.47
N VAL A 157 -44.73 -11.27 -8.77
CA VAL A 157 -45.02 -12.59 -8.17
C VAL A 157 -44.77 -12.56 -6.67
N TYR A 158 -45.72 -13.06 -5.89
CA TYR A 158 -45.61 -13.23 -4.45
C TYR A 158 -46.07 -14.63 -4.03
N ILE A 159 -45.16 -15.41 -3.44
CA ILE A 159 -45.39 -16.76 -2.89
C ILE A 159 -44.79 -16.82 -1.49
N ASN A 160 -45.59 -17.14 -0.46
CA ASN A 160 -45.06 -17.28 0.90
C ASN A 160 -45.55 -18.46 1.76
N GLY A 161 -46.27 -19.41 1.18
CA GLY A 161 -46.75 -20.57 1.94
C GLY A 161 -45.66 -21.63 2.17
N ALA A 162 -45.69 -22.29 3.32
CA ALA A 162 -44.80 -23.40 3.63
C ALA A 162 -44.97 -24.58 2.65
N GLY A 163 -43.86 -25.24 2.31
CA GLY A 163 -43.82 -26.36 1.36
C GLY A 163 -44.11 -25.98 -0.10
N SER A 164 -44.21 -24.69 -0.41
CA SER A 164 -44.53 -24.21 -1.76
C SER A 164 -43.28 -24.20 -2.64
N ASN A 165 -43.36 -24.81 -3.82
CA ASN A 165 -42.25 -24.91 -4.75
C ASN A 165 -42.48 -24.03 -5.98
N THR A 166 -41.46 -23.31 -6.42
CA THR A 166 -41.56 -22.41 -7.57
C THR A 166 -40.45 -22.66 -8.58
N THR A 167 -40.81 -22.77 -9.85
CA THR A 167 -39.86 -22.83 -10.98
C THR A 167 -40.17 -21.72 -11.97
N ILE A 168 -39.18 -20.86 -12.25
CA ILE A 168 -39.25 -19.79 -13.23
C ILE A 168 -38.14 -19.99 -14.25
N LYS A 169 -38.51 -20.12 -15.53
CA LYS A 169 -37.57 -20.39 -16.64
C LYS A 169 -37.78 -19.46 -17.82
N ASN A 170 -36.69 -19.08 -18.48
CA ASN A 170 -36.72 -18.38 -19.77
C ASN A 170 -37.58 -17.09 -19.76
N SER A 171 -37.74 -16.45 -18.61
CA SER A 171 -38.75 -15.41 -18.39
C SER A 171 -38.12 -14.05 -18.13
N VAL A 172 -38.90 -12.98 -18.38
CA VAL A 172 -38.45 -11.60 -18.28
C VAL A 172 -39.28 -10.83 -17.25
N PHE A 173 -38.63 -10.14 -16.32
CA PHE A 173 -39.22 -9.23 -15.35
C PHE A 173 -38.65 -7.83 -15.58
N LYS A 174 -39.45 -6.95 -16.15
CA LYS A 174 -38.99 -5.65 -16.63
C LYS A 174 -39.81 -4.50 -16.04
N SER A 175 -39.12 -3.47 -15.55
CA SER A 175 -39.75 -2.23 -15.08
C SER A 175 -40.82 -2.42 -14.00
N ASN A 176 -40.73 -3.50 -13.20
CA ASN A 176 -41.66 -3.70 -12.08
C ASN A 176 -41.25 -2.82 -10.91
N THR A 177 -42.22 -2.15 -10.30
CA THR A 177 -41.99 -1.13 -9.27
C THR A 177 -42.69 -1.49 -7.97
N VAL A 178 -41.97 -1.38 -6.85
CA VAL A 178 -42.52 -1.62 -5.51
C VAL A 178 -42.32 -0.39 -4.63
N SER A 179 -43.41 0.15 -4.08
CA SER A 179 -43.33 1.38 -3.27
C SER A 179 -42.90 1.18 -1.82
N ASN A 180 -42.92 -0.05 -1.31
CA ASN A 180 -42.46 -0.40 0.03
C ASN A 180 -41.24 -1.33 -0.06
N GLU A 181 -41.33 -2.61 0.32
CA GLU A 181 -40.13 -3.35 0.72
C GLU A 181 -39.41 -4.18 -0.38
N ILE A 182 -40.11 -5.02 -1.18
CA ILE A 182 -39.44 -6.18 -1.84
C ILE A 182 -39.90 -6.42 -3.28
N GLY A 183 -38.91 -6.63 -4.17
CA GLY A 183 -38.86 -6.45 -5.63
C GLY A 183 -39.87 -7.15 -6.53
N ALA A 184 -39.50 -7.40 -7.79
CA ALA A 184 -40.39 -7.98 -8.80
C ALA A 184 -40.92 -9.38 -8.42
N VAL A 185 -40.10 -10.22 -7.78
CA VAL A 185 -40.45 -11.60 -7.44
C VAL A 185 -40.10 -11.89 -5.97
N TYR A 186 -41.07 -12.42 -5.23
CA TYR A 186 -40.97 -12.77 -3.82
C TYR A 186 -41.32 -14.25 -3.61
N LEU A 187 -40.32 -15.08 -3.31
CA LEU A 187 -40.45 -16.53 -3.09
C LEU A 187 -39.96 -16.89 -1.69
N VAL A 188 -40.85 -16.93 -0.71
CA VAL A 188 -40.47 -17.08 0.71
C VAL A 188 -41.29 -18.14 1.43
N GLY A 189 -40.87 -19.40 1.36
CA GLY A 189 -41.57 -20.51 2.02
C GLY A 189 -40.64 -21.36 2.89
N VAL A 190 -41.09 -21.72 4.09
CA VAL A 190 -40.40 -22.73 4.91
C VAL A 190 -40.37 -24.06 4.15
N ASN A 191 -39.22 -24.73 4.13
CA ASN A 191 -38.99 -25.99 3.41
C ASN A 191 -39.40 -25.92 1.91
N SER A 192 -39.24 -24.75 1.28
CA SER A 192 -39.52 -24.54 -0.14
C SER A 192 -38.33 -24.91 -1.02
N THR A 193 -38.62 -25.30 -2.27
CA THR A 193 -37.63 -25.41 -3.34
C THR A 193 -37.94 -24.39 -4.43
N ASN A 194 -37.03 -23.45 -4.63
CA ASN A 194 -37.20 -22.36 -5.59
C ASN A 194 -36.08 -22.40 -6.64
N LEU A 195 -36.47 -22.35 -7.92
CA LEU A 195 -35.57 -22.33 -9.07
C LEU A 195 -35.89 -21.13 -9.97
N VAL A 196 -34.88 -20.31 -10.23
CA VAL A 196 -34.89 -19.27 -11.26
C VAL A 196 -33.74 -19.56 -12.24
N ASP A 197 -34.09 -19.84 -13.50
CA ASP A 197 -33.13 -20.30 -14.52
C ASP A 197 -33.33 -19.55 -15.83
N ASN A 198 -32.25 -19.06 -16.43
CA ASN A 198 -32.27 -18.38 -17.73
C ASN A 198 -33.28 -17.20 -17.78
N CYS A 199 -33.32 -16.39 -16.73
CA CYS A 199 -34.24 -15.26 -16.61
C CYS A 199 -33.54 -13.91 -16.71
N ILE A 200 -34.29 -12.88 -17.11
CA ILE A 200 -33.81 -11.49 -17.18
C ILE A 200 -34.63 -10.63 -16.22
N PHE A 201 -33.95 -9.94 -15.31
CA PHE A 201 -34.51 -8.93 -14.42
C PHE A 201 -33.91 -7.57 -14.77
N GLU A 202 -34.70 -6.72 -15.40
CA GLU A 202 -34.21 -5.45 -15.96
C GLU A 202 -35.01 -4.25 -15.45
N ASN A 203 -34.31 -3.19 -15.02
CA ASN A 203 -34.90 -1.90 -14.63
C ASN A 203 -35.99 -2.02 -13.53
N ASN A 204 -35.94 -3.05 -12.69
CA ASN A 204 -36.88 -3.18 -11.57
C ASN A 204 -36.47 -2.23 -10.44
N LYS A 205 -37.46 -1.66 -9.76
CA LYS A 205 -37.25 -0.60 -8.77
C LYS A 205 -37.97 -0.90 -7.46
N ALA A 206 -37.27 -0.76 -6.34
CA ALA A 206 -37.86 -0.75 -5.01
C ALA A 206 -37.55 0.57 -4.30
N ASN A 207 -38.57 1.17 -3.67
CA ASN A 207 -38.41 2.41 -2.92
C ASN A 207 -37.80 2.22 -1.52
N ASN A 208 -37.66 0.97 -1.06
CA ASN A 208 -36.98 0.63 0.19
C ASN A 208 -35.83 -0.35 -0.09
N ASN A 209 -36.04 -1.66 -0.02
CA ASN A 209 -34.95 -2.65 -0.04
C ASN A 209 -34.84 -3.33 -1.41
N ILE A 210 -35.32 -4.55 -1.57
CA ILE A 210 -34.87 -5.44 -2.65
C ILE A 210 -35.47 -5.07 -4.00
N ALA A 211 -34.65 -4.79 -5.01
CA ALA A 211 -35.16 -4.30 -6.30
C ALA A 211 -35.82 -5.39 -7.18
N ALA A 212 -35.27 -6.61 -7.25
CA ALA A 212 -35.68 -7.60 -8.25
C ALA A 212 -36.20 -8.92 -7.67
N LEU A 213 -35.40 -9.65 -6.88
CA LEU A 213 -35.74 -11.03 -6.50
C LEU A 213 -35.41 -11.31 -5.03
N ARG A 214 -36.38 -11.88 -4.31
CA ARG A 214 -36.16 -12.50 -3.00
C ARG A 214 -36.46 -13.99 -3.05
N MET A 215 -35.51 -14.81 -2.59
CA MET A 215 -35.68 -16.24 -2.38
C MET A 215 -35.31 -16.56 -0.92
N ALA A 216 -36.25 -17.05 -0.12
CA ALA A 216 -36.05 -17.15 1.33
C ALA A 216 -36.87 -18.26 1.99
N GLY A 217 -36.57 -18.53 3.26
CA GLY A 217 -37.30 -19.46 4.12
C GLY A 217 -36.38 -20.41 4.89
N GLU A 218 -36.78 -20.79 6.10
CA GLU A 218 -36.08 -21.79 6.89
C GLU A 218 -36.07 -23.14 6.16
N GLY A 219 -34.91 -23.80 6.11
CA GLY A 219 -34.75 -25.10 5.44
C GLY A 219 -34.98 -25.07 3.93
N SER A 220 -35.02 -23.88 3.32
CA SER A 220 -35.29 -23.74 1.88
C SER A 220 -34.08 -24.06 1.00
N ASN A 221 -34.36 -24.54 -0.21
CA ASN A 221 -33.40 -24.77 -1.28
C ASN A 221 -33.62 -23.76 -2.39
N ASN A 222 -32.71 -22.80 -2.54
CA ASN A 222 -32.85 -21.70 -3.48
C ASN A 222 -31.75 -21.76 -4.54
N THR A 223 -32.13 -21.89 -5.80
CA THR A 223 -31.20 -21.93 -6.94
C THR A 223 -31.50 -20.82 -7.94
N LEU A 224 -30.51 -19.99 -8.21
CA LEU A 224 -30.51 -18.99 -9.26
C LEU A 224 -29.40 -19.31 -10.25
N LYS A 225 -29.72 -19.48 -11.53
CA LYS A 225 -28.69 -19.79 -12.53
C LYS A 225 -28.96 -19.22 -13.91
N ASN A 226 -27.90 -19.08 -14.71
CA ASN A 226 -27.96 -18.63 -16.12
C ASN A 226 -28.71 -17.30 -16.32
N SER A 227 -28.82 -16.46 -15.29
CA SER A 227 -29.75 -15.33 -15.27
C SER A 227 -29.02 -13.99 -15.21
N VAL A 228 -29.68 -12.94 -15.71
CA VAL A 228 -29.14 -11.57 -15.82
C VAL A 228 -29.96 -10.59 -14.98
N PHE A 229 -29.28 -9.83 -14.13
CA PHE A 229 -29.84 -8.73 -13.34
C PHE A 229 -29.19 -7.43 -13.77
N LYS A 230 -29.95 -6.58 -14.45
CA LYS A 230 -29.42 -5.36 -15.07
C LYS A 230 -30.20 -4.11 -14.64
N ASN A 231 -29.47 -3.07 -14.25
CA ASN A 231 -30.03 -1.75 -13.93
C ASN A 231 -31.12 -1.76 -12.86
N ASN A 232 -31.13 -2.77 -11.96
CA ASN A 232 -32.11 -2.80 -10.88
C ASN A 232 -31.69 -1.80 -9.78
N THR A 233 -32.66 -1.09 -9.19
CA THR A 233 -32.39 0.00 -8.26
C THR A 233 -33.22 -0.10 -6.99
N ALA A 234 -32.53 -0.03 -5.86
CA ALA A 234 -33.08 0.04 -4.51
C ALA A 234 -32.73 1.39 -3.86
N THR A 235 -33.65 2.02 -3.16
CA THR A 235 -33.35 3.25 -2.40
C THR A 235 -32.44 2.99 -1.20
N ASN A 236 -32.64 1.87 -0.49
CA ASN A 236 -31.87 1.49 0.69
C ASN A 236 -30.94 0.32 0.36
N ASP A 237 -31.32 -0.93 0.60
CA ASP A 237 -30.40 -2.08 0.47
C ASP A 237 -30.75 -3.00 -0.71
N TYR A 238 -29.84 -3.89 -1.15
CA TYR A 238 -30.09 -4.97 -2.12
C TYR A 238 -30.47 -4.51 -3.53
N GLY A 239 -29.48 -4.02 -4.28
CA GLY A 239 -29.70 -3.48 -5.62
C GLY A 239 -30.31 -4.48 -6.62
N ALA A 240 -30.27 -5.80 -6.38
CA ALA A 240 -31.00 -6.78 -7.17
C ALA A 240 -31.63 -7.94 -6.38
N VAL A 241 -30.81 -8.76 -5.69
CA VAL A 241 -31.20 -10.08 -5.20
C VAL A 241 -30.92 -10.27 -3.72
N SER A 242 -31.79 -11.00 -3.04
CA SER A 242 -31.63 -11.38 -1.64
C SER A 242 -31.98 -12.86 -1.42
N PHE A 243 -31.05 -13.60 -0.81
CA PHE A 243 -31.27 -14.92 -0.21
C PHE A 243 -31.23 -14.80 1.30
N ILE A 244 -32.31 -15.18 1.99
CA ILE A 244 -32.40 -15.11 3.46
C ILE A 244 -33.08 -16.37 4.00
N GLY A 245 -32.41 -17.17 4.81
CA GLY A 245 -33.08 -18.30 5.47
C GLY A 245 -32.17 -19.08 6.39
N VAL A 246 -32.64 -19.42 7.59
CA VAL A 246 -31.89 -20.28 8.52
C VAL A 246 -31.80 -21.70 7.97
N ASN A 247 -30.64 -22.35 8.11
CA ASN A 247 -30.39 -23.70 7.62
C ASN A 247 -30.75 -23.88 6.13
N SER A 248 -30.55 -22.84 5.31
CA SER A 248 -30.90 -22.86 3.89
C SER A 248 -29.71 -23.29 3.02
N THR A 249 -30.01 -23.78 1.82
CA THR A 249 -29.00 -24.02 0.78
C THR A 249 -29.24 -23.07 -0.37
N ASN A 250 -28.29 -22.17 -0.62
CA ASN A 250 -28.41 -21.12 -1.63
C ASN A 250 -27.31 -21.26 -2.68
N LEU A 251 -27.71 -21.34 -3.96
CA LEU A 251 -26.82 -21.47 -5.10
C LEU A 251 -27.06 -20.34 -6.11
N VAL A 252 -26.00 -19.63 -6.46
CA VAL A 252 -25.93 -18.72 -7.61
C VAL A 252 -24.87 -19.23 -8.59
N ASP A 253 -25.27 -19.54 -9.82
CA ASP A 253 -24.39 -20.15 -10.83
C ASP A 253 -24.56 -19.54 -12.22
N ASN A 254 -23.48 -19.12 -12.85
CA ASN A 254 -23.50 -18.57 -14.22
C ASN A 254 -24.46 -17.36 -14.36
N CYS A 255 -24.41 -16.43 -13.42
CA CYS A 255 -25.25 -15.23 -13.40
C CYS A 255 -24.45 -13.97 -13.68
N THR A 256 -25.13 -12.95 -14.24
CA THR A 256 -24.55 -11.62 -14.45
C THR A 256 -25.33 -10.57 -13.68
N PHE A 257 -24.64 -9.79 -12.86
CA PHE A 257 -25.17 -8.64 -12.12
C PHE A 257 -24.50 -7.37 -12.63
N GLU A 258 -25.22 -6.57 -13.42
CA GLU A 258 -24.68 -5.41 -14.11
C GLU A 258 -25.41 -4.11 -13.75
N ASN A 259 -24.65 -3.09 -13.36
CA ASN A 259 -25.16 -1.73 -13.08
C ASN A 259 -26.32 -1.70 -12.06
N ASN A 260 -26.36 -2.64 -11.12
CA ASN A 260 -27.36 -2.61 -10.06
C ASN A 260 -26.94 -1.62 -8.97
N LYS A 261 -27.92 -0.97 -8.36
CA LYS A 261 -27.68 0.14 -7.42
C LYS A 261 -28.51 0.01 -6.15
N ALA A 262 -27.86 0.19 -5.01
CA ALA A 262 -28.48 0.40 -3.70
C ALA A 262 -28.05 1.76 -3.13
N GLY A 263 -28.90 2.45 -2.38
CA GLY A 263 -28.50 3.72 -1.74
C GLY A 263 -27.68 3.53 -0.45
N ASN A 264 -27.87 2.40 0.23
CA ASN A 264 -27.17 1.98 1.44
C ASN A 264 -26.27 0.77 1.17
N SER A 265 -26.75 -0.47 1.20
CA SER A 265 -25.87 -1.65 1.21
C SER A 265 -26.16 -2.65 0.08
N TYR A 266 -25.16 -3.44 -0.31
CA TYR A 266 -25.29 -4.60 -1.21
C TYR A 266 -25.74 -4.20 -2.62
N GLY A 267 -24.81 -3.67 -3.41
CA GLY A 267 -25.13 -3.13 -4.75
C GLY A 267 -25.80 -4.13 -5.69
N ALA A 268 -25.65 -5.44 -5.49
CA ALA A 268 -26.30 -6.47 -6.28
C ALA A 268 -26.95 -7.59 -5.46
N LEU A 269 -26.21 -8.27 -4.59
CA LEU A 269 -26.63 -9.55 -4.01
C LEU A 269 -26.35 -9.60 -2.51
N ARG A 270 -27.20 -10.27 -1.75
CA ARG A 270 -26.89 -10.74 -0.39
C ARG A 270 -27.35 -12.17 -0.20
N MET A 271 -26.50 -12.99 0.41
CA MET A 271 -26.79 -14.36 0.80
C MET A 271 -26.62 -14.48 2.32
N ASP A 272 -27.68 -14.77 3.06
CA ASP A 272 -27.70 -14.68 4.52
C ASP A 272 -28.49 -15.85 5.17
N GLY A 273 -27.94 -16.38 6.26
CA GLY A 273 -28.68 -17.21 7.20
C GLY A 273 -27.76 -18.04 8.09
N VAL A 274 -28.01 -18.03 9.39
CA VAL A 274 -27.34 -18.92 10.36
C VAL A 274 -27.51 -20.39 9.93
N GLY A 275 -26.45 -21.18 9.99
CA GLY A 275 -26.48 -22.60 9.58
C GLY A 275 -26.54 -22.83 8.07
N SER A 276 -26.51 -21.77 7.26
CA SER A 276 -26.73 -21.89 5.82
C SER A 276 -25.45 -22.16 5.04
N ASN A 277 -25.64 -22.80 3.88
CA ASN A 277 -24.60 -23.05 2.89
C ASN A 277 -24.84 -22.15 1.68
N ASN A 278 -23.93 -21.21 1.45
CA ASN A 278 -24.02 -20.25 0.36
C ASN A 278 -22.92 -20.52 -0.68
N THR A 279 -23.33 -20.80 -1.91
CA THR A 279 -22.41 -21.01 -3.04
C THR A 279 -22.68 -20.02 -4.15
N LEU A 280 -21.65 -19.27 -4.53
CA LEU A 280 -21.61 -18.40 -5.69
C LEU A 280 -20.52 -18.89 -6.64
N LYS A 281 -20.87 -19.17 -7.91
CA LYS A 281 -19.88 -19.62 -8.88
C LYS A 281 -20.15 -19.16 -10.31
N ASN A 282 -19.10 -19.14 -11.12
CA ASN A 282 -19.15 -18.85 -12.58
C ASN A 282 -19.83 -17.52 -12.92
N SER A 283 -19.86 -16.56 -12.00
CA SER A 283 -20.73 -15.39 -12.08
C SER A 283 -19.95 -14.07 -12.17
N VAL A 284 -20.57 -13.06 -12.78
CA VAL A 284 -19.97 -11.76 -13.05
C VAL A 284 -20.73 -10.64 -12.33
N PHE A 285 -20.01 -9.79 -11.60
CA PHE A 285 -20.52 -8.58 -10.96
C PHE A 285 -19.80 -7.38 -11.54
N LYS A 286 -20.53 -6.55 -12.30
CA LYS A 286 -19.97 -5.43 -13.04
C LYS A 286 -20.68 -4.12 -12.75
N ASN A 287 -19.92 -3.09 -12.42
CA ASN A 287 -20.40 -1.71 -12.24
C ASN A 287 -21.52 -1.57 -11.17
N ASN A 288 -21.61 -2.49 -10.21
CA ASN A 288 -22.62 -2.37 -9.16
C ASN A 288 -22.18 -1.32 -8.14
N THR A 289 -23.13 -0.57 -7.60
CA THR A 289 -22.84 0.57 -6.71
C THR A 289 -23.71 0.54 -5.47
N ALA A 290 -23.10 0.76 -4.31
CA ALA A 290 -23.78 1.00 -3.05
C ALA A 290 -22.96 1.94 -2.16
N LYS A 291 -23.53 2.37 -1.03
CA LYS A 291 -22.74 3.05 -0.01
C LYS A 291 -21.82 2.05 0.70
N ASN A 292 -22.33 0.87 1.08
CA ASN A 292 -21.58 -0.24 1.64
C ASN A 292 -21.67 -1.47 0.73
N TYR A 293 -20.59 -2.24 0.57
CA TYR A 293 -20.57 -3.48 -0.21
C TYR A 293 -21.04 -3.27 -1.66
N GLY A 294 -20.14 -2.78 -2.51
CA GLY A 294 -20.47 -2.41 -3.89
C GLY A 294 -21.13 -3.51 -4.73
N ALA A 295 -20.94 -4.79 -4.38
CA ALA A 295 -21.63 -5.90 -5.03
C ALA A 295 -22.37 -6.84 -4.06
N LEU A 296 -21.69 -7.41 -3.07
CA LEU A 296 -22.13 -8.64 -2.40
C LEU A 296 -21.76 -8.73 -0.91
N GLU A 297 -22.65 -9.33 -0.13
CA GLU A 297 -22.36 -9.91 1.20
C GLU A 297 -22.80 -11.38 1.27
N MET A 298 -21.97 -12.22 1.89
CA MET A 298 -22.27 -13.61 2.24
C MET A 298 -22.15 -13.82 3.75
N VAL A 299 -23.23 -14.32 4.36
CA VAL A 299 -23.33 -14.66 5.78
C VAL A 299 -23.86 -16.08 5.91
N GLY A 300 -23.08 -16.97 6.52
CA GLY A 300 -23.44 -18.37 6.64
C GLY A 300 -22.37 -19.20 7.31
N SER A 301 -22.69 -20.46 7.62
CA SER A 301 -21.72 -21.40 8.20
C SER A 301 -20.70 -21.85 7.17
N THR A 302 -21.11 -21.95 5.89
CA THR A 302 -20.19 -22.16 4.77
C THR A 302 -20.48 -21.18 3.65
N ASN A 303 -19.45 -20.49 3.17
CA ASN A 303 -19.55 -19.53 2.08
C ASN A 303 -18.47 -19.85 1.04
N LEU A 304 -18.88 -20.10 -0.20
CA LEU A 304 -18.00 -20.40 -1.33
C LEU A 304 -18.20 -19.39 -2.46
N VAL A 305 -17.12 -18.75 -2.90
CA VAL A 305 -17.03 -17.98 -4.14
C VAL A 305 -16.01 -18.66 -5.05
N ASP A 306 -16.42 -19.10 -6.23
CA ASP A 306 -15.58 -19.88 -7.16
C ASP A 306 -15.73 -19.41 -8.61
N ASN A 307 -14.62 -19.12 -9.30
CA ASN A 307 -14.65 -18.74 -10.71
C ASN A 307 -15.55 -17.52 -10.98
N CYS A 308 -15.42 -16.47 -10.17
CA CYS A 308 -16.20 -15.25 -10.27
C CYS A 308 -15.36 -14.05 -10.69
N THR A 309 -15.98 -13.08 -11.36
CA THR A 309 -15.34 -11.82 -11.74
C THR A 309 -16.09 -10.65 -11.12
N PHE A 310 -15.37 -9.79 -10.39
CA PHE A 310 -15.85 -8.55 -9.81
C PHE A 310 -15.11 -7.38 -10.46
N GLU A 311 -15.79 -6.63 -11.32
CA GLU A 311 -15.21 -5.56 -12.13
C GLU A 311 -15.90 -4.21 -11.88
N ASN A 312 -15.12 -3.17 -11.58
CA ASN A 312 -15.58 -1.77 -11.46
C ASN A 312 -16.74 -1.57 -10.46
N ASN A 313 -16.85 -2.40 -9.43
CA ASN A 313 -17.88 -2.21 -8.40
C ASN A 313 -17.44 -1.12 -7.42
N ILE A 314 -18.39 -0.34 -6.92
CA ILE A 314 -18.12 0.86 -6.13
C ILE A 314 -18.88 0.81 -4.79
N ALA A 315 -18.14 0.88 -3.69
CA ALA A 315 -18.65 1.20 -2.36
C ALA A 315 -18.17 2.60 -1.94
N THR A 316 -19.09 3.51 -1.60
CA THR A 316 -18.69 4.90 -1.25
C THR A 316 -18.31 5.11 0.21
N ASP A 317 -18.53 4.12 1.09
CA ASP A 317 -18.28 4.21 2.54
C ASP A 317 -17.53 2.98 3.07
N MET A 318 -18.21 1.87 3.36
CA MET A 318 -17.53 0.70 3.95
C MET A 318 -17.51 -0.56 3.09
N TYR A 319 -16.35 -1.20 3.10
CA TYR A 319 -16.03 -2.53 2.57
C TYR A 319 -16.09 -2.68 1.04
N GLY A 320 -15.03 -3.28 0.52
CA GLY A 320 -14.59 -3.38 -0.86
C GLY A 320 -15.65 -3.55 -1.91
N VAL A 321 -16.16 -4.77 -1.99
CA VAL A 321 -17.11 -5.23 -3.01
C VAL A 321 -17.79 -6.49 -2.50
N LEU A 322 -17.01 -7.36 -1.88
CA LEU A 322 -17.43 -8.63 -1.30
C LEU A 322 -17.10 -8.64 0.20
N ARG A 323 -18.08 -8.94 1.03
CA ARG A 323 -17.90 -9.27 2.45
C ARG A 323 -18.31 -10.72 2.71
N MET A 324 -17.47 -11.48 3.42
CA MET A 324 -17.75 -12.85 3.85
C MET A 324 -17.65 -12.95 5.37
N VAL A 325 -18.73 -13.38 6.03
CA VAL A 325 -18.91 -13.26 7.49
C VAL A 325 -19.58 -14.48 8.12
N GLY A 326 -19.19 -14.78 9.34
CA GLY A 326 -19.92 -15.63 10.27
C GLY A 326 -19.04 -16.12 11.42
N GLU A 327 -19.62 -16.26 12.62
CA GLU A 327 -18.96 -16.94 13.73
C GLU A 327 -18.80 -18.42 13.38
N GLY A 328 -17.59 -18.96 13.55
CA GLY A 328 -17.29 -20.35 13.17
C GLY A 328 -17.43 -20.64 11.66
N SER A 329 -17.45 -19.60 10.82
CA SER A 329 -17.72 -19.77 9.39
C SER A 329 -16.51 -20.27 8.61
N ASN A 330 -16.78 -21.14 7.63
CA ASN A 330 -15.82 -21.57 6.62
C ASN A 330 -16.00 -20.72 5.36
N ASN A 331 -15.09 -19.79 5.12
CA ASN A 331 -15.13 -18.90 3.95
C ASN A 331 -14.06 -19.31 2.94
N THR A 332 -14.48 -19.62 1.72
CA THR A 332 -13.56 -19.96 0.62
C THR A 332 -13.81 -19.04 -0.56
N LEU A 333 -12.75 -18.35 -0.98
CA LEU A 333 -12.68 -17.55 -2.19
C LEU A 333 -11.63 -18.17 -3.11
N LYS A 334 -12.03 -18.63 -4.29
CA LYS A 334 -11.08 -19.26 -5.22
C LYS A 334 -11.33 -18.97 -6.69
N ASN A 335 -10.27 -19.09 -7.50
CA ASN A 335 -10.30 -18.95 -8.96
C ASN A 335 -10.95 -17.63 -9.43
N SER A 336 -10.92 -16.57 -8.62
CA SER A 336 -11.74 -15.38 -8.83
C SER A 336 -10.90 -14.14 -9.06
N VAL A 337 -11.47 -13.18 -9.79
CA VAL A 337 -10.78 -11.94 -10.21
C VAL A 337 -11.51 -10.72 -9.66
N PHE A 338 -10.76 -9.83 -9.01
CA PHE A 338 -11.20 -8.53 -8.51
C PHE A 338 -10.41 -7.46 -9.23
N LYS A 339 -11.08 -6.74 -10.14
CA LYS A 339 -10.46 -5.75 -11.01
C LYS A 339 -11.11 -4.38 -10.88
N ASN A 340 -10.29 -3.34 -10.71
CA ASN A 340 -10.72 -1.93 -10.76
C ASN A 340 -11.84 -1.59 -9.77
N ASN A 341 -11.95 -2.34 -8.67
CA ASN A 341 -12.98 -2.06 -7.70
C ASN A 341 -12.56 -0.92 -6.78
N LYS A 342 -13.55 -0.16 -6.30
CA LYS A 342 -13.33 1.02 -5.49
C LYS A 342 -14.13 0.96 -4.20
N ALA A 343 -13.45 1.07 -3.07
CA ALA A 343 -14.09 1.29 -1.78
C ALA A 343 -13.47 2.45 -1.00
N TYR A 344 -14.21 2.96 -0.02
CA TYR A 344 -13.65 3.95 0.91
C TYR A 344 -12.90 3.23 2.05
N THR A 345 -13.48 2.26 2.76
CA THR A 345 -12.72 1.33 3.62
C THR A 345 -12.56 -0.06 2.98
N ASN A 346 -11.36 -0.66 3.07
CA ASN A 346 -10.98 -2.02 2.60
C ASN A 346 -11.31 -2.31 1.12
N GLY A 347 -10.35 -2.25 0.19
CA GLY A 347 -10.58 -2.04 -1.24
C GLY A 347 -11.43 -3.03 -2.07
N ALA A 348 -11.44 -4.34 -1.78
CA ALA A 348 -12.22 -5.31 -2.57
C ALA A 348 -12.90 -6.43 -1.76
N VAL A 349 -12.20 -7.07 -0.83
CA VAL A 349 -12.70 -8.22 -0.06
C VAL A 349 -12.45 -8.03 1.43
N GLY A 350 -13.44 -8.38 2.25
CA GLY A 350 -13.29 -8.42 3.71
C GLY A 350 -13.76 -9.74 4.32
N PHE A 351 -12.88 -10.38 5.09
CA PHE A 351 -13.22 -11.49 6.00
C PHE A 351 -13.37 -10.98 7.42
N ILE A 352 -14.56 -11.15 8.00
CA ILE A 352 -14.91 -10.68 9.34
C ILE A 352 -15.65 -11.79 10.07
N GLY A 353 -15.23 -12.12 11.30
CA GLY A 353 -15.88 -13.17 12.10
C GLY A 353 -14.97 -13.65 13.22
N VAL A 354 -15.51 -14.41 14.17
CA VAL A 354 -14.73 -15.01 15.25
C VAL A 354 -14.61 -16.51 14.99
N ASN A 355 -13.45 -17.11 15.26
CA ASN A 355 -13.19 -18.55 15.09
C ASN A 355 -13.46 -19.05 13.66
N GLY A 356 -13.24 -18.21 12.65
CA GLY A 356 -13.49 -18.54 11.25
C GLY A 356 -12.26 -19.14 10.57
N THR A 357 -12.48 -19.98 9.56
CA THR A 357 -11.44 -20.44 8.65
C THR A 357 -11.63 -19.76 7.29
N ASN A 358 -10.61 -19.02 6.83
CA ASN A 358 -10.66 -18.27 5.59
C ASN A 358 -9.60 -18.78 4.60
N LEU A 359 -10.01 -19.13 3.38
CA LEU A 359 -9.13 -19.55 2.29
C LEU A 359 -9.29 -18.62 1.08
N VAL A 360 -8.19 -18.03 0.64
CA VAL A 360 -8.06 -17.36 -0.67
C VAL A 360 -7.09 -18.18 -1.53
N ASP A 361 -7.58 -18.74 -2.63
CA ASP A 361 -6.77 -19.60 -3.50
C ASP A 361 -6.91 -19.22 -4.98
N ASN A 362 -5.79 -19.09 -5.69
CA ASN A 362 -5.81 -18.83 -7.13
C ASN A 362 -6.66 -17.60 -7.50
N CYS A 363 -6.53 -16.51 -6.73
CA CYS A 363 -7.27 -15.28 -6.94
C CYS A 363 -6.36 -14.15 -7.44
N ILE A 364 -6.95 -13.24 -8.21
CA ILE A 364 -6.24 -12.08 -8.77
C ILE A 364 -6.93 -10.79 -8.30
N PHE A 365 -6.17 -9.93 -7.63
CA PHE A 365 -6.58 -8.60 -7.20
C PHE A 365 -5.75 -7.56 -7.94
N VAL A 366 -6.35 -6.93 -8.96
CA VAL A 366 -5.63 -6.01 -9.84
C VAL A 366 -6.27 -4.63 -9.90
N SER A 367 -5.46 -3.60 -9.70
CA SER A 367 -5.87 -2.19 -9.87
C SER A 367 -7.07 -1.79 -9.01
N ASN A 368 -7.24 -2.39 -7.84
CA ASN A 368 -8.28 -1.99 -6.91
C ASN A 368 -7.81 -0.79 -6.09
N TYR A 369 -8.76 0.03 -5.67
CA TYR A 369 -8.52 1.25 -4.92
C TYR A 369 -9.29 1.26 -3.60
N ALA A 370 -8.60 1.59 -2.52
CA ALA A 370 -9.22 1.90 -1.23
C ALA A 370 -8.79 3.28 -0.72
N VAL A 371 -9.60 3.90 0.15
CA VAL A 371 -9.14 5.09 0.89
C VAL A 371 -8.40 4.67 2.15
N SER A 372 -8.94 3.76 2.97
CA SER A 372 -8.44 3.53 4.34
C SER A 372 -7.46 2.37 4.53
N ALA A 373 -7.76 1.18 3.99
CA ALA A 373 -7.06 -0.06 4.33
C ALA A 373 -7.15 -1.10 3.18
N GLY A 374 -6.37 -2.17 3.29
CA GLY A 374 -6.06 -3.19 2.29
C GLY A 374 -7.19 -3.62 1.36
N VAL A 375 -6.83 -3.94 0.12
CA VAL A 375 -7.74 -4.50 -0.88
C VAL A 375 -8.32 -5.85 -0.44
N LEU A 376 -7.50 -6.67 0.19
CA LEU A 376 -7.95 -7.80 1.00
C LEU A 376 -7.79 -7.46 2.48
N ALA A 377 -8.89 -7.44 3.23
CA ALA A 377 -8.89 -7.25 4.67
C ALA A 377 -9.25 -8.56 5.40
N ILE A 378 -8.38 -8.98 6.31
CA ILE A 378 -8.50 -10.16 7.16
C ILE A 378 -8.59 -9.67 8.61
N MET A 379 -9.81 -9.58 9.14
CA MET A 379 -10.11 -8.92 10.40
C MET A 379 -10.78 -9.82 11.43
N GLY A 380 -10.86 -11.12 11.17
CA GLY A 380 -11.53 -12.06 12.07
C GLY A 380 -10.70 -12.37 13.31
N ILE A 381 -11.32 -12.42 14.49
CA ILE A 381 -10.63 -12.75 15.76
C ILE A 381 -10.47 -14.27 15.87
N ASP A 382 -9.33 -14.73 16.40
CA ASP A 382 -8.99 -16.15 16.57
C ASP A 382 -9.23 -16.94 15.27
N SER A 383 -8.85 -16.35 14.14
CA SER A 383 -9.13 -16.90 12.81
C SER A 383 -7.90 -17.54 12.18
N ASP A 384 -8.15 -18.63 11.45
CA ASP A 384 -7.14 -19.30 10.64
C ASP A 384 -7.28 -18.87 9.18
N ASN A 385 -6.25 -18.21 8.65
CA ASN A 385 -6.29 -17.58 7.35
C ASN A 385 -5.20 -18.15 6.45
N THR A 386 -5.57 -18.57 5.25
CA THR A 386 -4.63 -19.00 4.22
C THR A 386 -4.87 -18.24 2.94
N VAL A 387 -3.86 -17.54 2.45
CA VAL A 387 -3.82 -16.97 1.10
C VAL A 387 -2.75 -17.73 0.32
N ARG A 388 -3.13 -18.35 -0.80
CA ARG A 388 -2.18 -19.11 -1.62
C ARG A 388 -2.41 -18.97 -3.11
N ASN A 389 -1.34 -19.15 -3.88
CA ASN A 389 -1.36 -19.12 -5.35
C ASN A 389 -2.03 -17.86 -5.91
N SER A 390 -1.99 -16.73 -5.18
CA SER A 390 -2.79 -15.56 -5.47
C SER A 390 -1.91 -14.35 -5.77
N MET A 391 -2.45 -13.41 -6.54
CA MET A 391 -1.71 -12.24 -7.02
C MET A 391 -2.41 -10.94 -6.61
N PHE A 392 -1.64 -10.00 -6.09
CA PHE A 392 -2.04 -8.63 -5.76
C PHE A 392 -1.17 -7.66 -6.54
N GLU A 393 -1.73 -7.03 -7.56
CA GLU A 393 -0.99 -6.22 -8.51
C GLU A 393 -1.59 -4.82 -8.67
N ASN A 394 -0.73 -3.79 -8.66
CA ASN A 394 -1.11 -2.40 -8.98
C ASN A 394 -2.26 -1.86 -8.11
N ASN A 395 -2.41 -2.33 -6.87
CA ASN A 395 -3.44 -1.84 -5.97
C ASN A 395 -2.98 -0.58 -5.24
N THR A 396 -3.90 0.34 -5.00
CA THR A 396 -3.58 1.63 -4.37
C THR A 396 -4.51 1.89 -3.19
N VAL A 397 -3.91 2.14 -2.03
CA VAL A 397 -4.63 2.63 -0.85
C VAL A 397 -4.14 4.02 -0.47
N SER A 398 -5.05 4.98 -0.33
CA SER A 398 -4.67 6.38 -0.06
C SER A 398 -4.12 6.60 1.35
N ASN A 399 -4.51 5.76 2.31
CA ASN A 399 -3.97 5.74 3.67
C ASN A 399 -3.01 4.56 3.85
N ASN A 400 -3.43 3.47 4.50
CA ASN A 400 -2.53 2.37 4.89
C ASN A 400 -2.81 1.08 4.10
N TYR A 401 -1.79 0.22 3.98
CA TYR A 401 -1.87 -1.19 3.59
C TYR A 401 -2.29 -1.38 2.13
N GLY A 402 -1.36 -1.29 1.18
CA GLY A 402 -1.69 -1.18 -0.25
C GLY A 402 -2.34 -2.42 -0.87
N ALA A 403 -2.11 -3.62 -0.33
CA ALA A 403 -2.70 -4.86 -0.85
C ALA A 403 -3.47 -5.64 0.22
N ILE A 404 -2.81 -6.11 1.27
CA ILE A 404 -3.38 -7.00 2.29
C ILE A 404 -3.32 -6.32 3.65
N HIS A 405 -4.42 -6.31 4.38
CA HIS A 405 -4.48 -5.86 5.76
C HIS A 405 -4.91 -7.01 6.67
N ILE A 406 -4.08 -7.34 7.65
CA ILE A 406 -4.30 -8.38 8.65
C ILE A 406 -4.41 -7.69 10.01
N SER A 407 -5.55 -7.87 10.69
CA SER A 407 -5.85 -7.23 11.97
C SER A 407 -6.75 -8.06 12.89
N GLY A 408 -6.96 -9.34 12.62
CA GLY A 408 -7.62 -10.23 13.57
C GLY A 408 -6.75 -10.41 14.80
N ILE A 409 -7.25 -10.29 16.04
CA ILE A 409 -6.46 -10.59 17.25
C ILE A 409 -6.33 -12.12 17.38
N GLY A 410 -5.21 -12.63 17.90
CA GLY A 410 -5.02 -14.07 18.13
C GLY A 410 -5.02 -14.92 16.86
N SER A 411 -4.81 -14.31 15.69
CA SER A 411 -5.09 -14.92 14.40
C SER A 411 -3.81 -15.40 13.71
N ASN A 412 -3.92 -16.54 13.04
CA ASN A 412 -2.85 -17.10 12.23
C ASN A 412 -3.11 -16.78 10.75
N THR A 413 -2.09 -16.27 10.06
CA THR A 413 -2.15 -16.02 8.61
C THR A 413 -0.96 -16.63 7.89
N LEU A 414 -1.24 -17.53 6.95
CA LEU A 414 -0.28 -18.09 6.02
C LEU A 414 -0.45 -17.47 4.63
N LEU A 415 0.59 -16.81 4.14
CA LEU A 415 0.74 -16.40 2.73
C LEU A 415 1.71 -17.37 2.06
N ASN A 416 1.23 -18.23 1.16
CA ASN A 416 2.05 -19.27 0.52
C ASN A 416 1.97 -19.20 -1.01
N ASN A 417 3.11 -19.04 -1.69
CA ASN A 417 3.14 -18.87 -3.15
C ASN A 417 2.25 -17.70 -3.59
N VAL A 418 2.44 -16.53 -2.96
CA VAL A 418 1.71 -15.30 -3.25
C VAL A 418 2.63 -14.31 -3.94
N THR A 419 2.09 -13.56 -4.91
CA THR A 419 2.78 -12.44 -5.56
C THR A 419 2.12 -11.13 -5.18
N ILE A 420 2.87 -10.21 -4.55
CA ILE A 420 2.41 -8.88 -4.15
C ILE A 420 3.32 -7.86 -4.82
N VAL A 421 2.86 -7.25 -5.91
CA VAL A 421 3.69 -6.44 -6.80
C VAL A 421 3.07 -5.08 -7.14
N ASN A 422 3.90 -4.03 -7.16
CA ASN A 422 3.50 -2.68 -7.55
C ASN A 422 2.32 -2.10 -6.74
N ASN A 423 2.16 -2.48 -5.48
CA ASN A 423 1.11 -1.92 -4.62
C ASN A 423 1.63 -0.69 -3.88
N SER A 424 0.73 0.26 -3.61
CA SER A 424 1.10 1.53 -3.00
C SER A 424 0.19 1.94 -1.86
N ALA A 425 0.77 2.41 -0.76
CA ALA A 425 0.07 3.02 0.37
C ALA A 425 0.52 4.48 0.58
N GLY A 426 -0.42 5.38 0.85
CA GLY A 426 -0.12 6.79 1.13
C GLY A 426 0.50 7.06 2.51
N ILE A 427 0.54 6.07 3.39
CA ILE A 427 1.10 6.16 4.74
C ILE A 427 1.99 4.93 5.01
N ASN A 428 1.44 3.79 5.48
CA ASN A 428 2.22 2.62 5.91
C ASN A 428 1.85 1.35 5.14
N GLY A 429 2.79 0.40 5.00
CA GLY A 429 2.57 -0.95 4.47
C GLY A 429 2.22 -0.94 2.97
N GLY A 430 3.19 -0.72 2.08
CA GLY A 430 2.92 -0.63 0.64
C GLY A 430 2.30 -1.91 0.07
N GLY A 431 2.73 -3.07 0.56
CA GLY A 431 2.10 -4.37 0.31
C GLY A 431 1.14 -4.80 1.42
N ILE A 432 1.70 -5.08 2.60
CA ILE A 432 1.02 -5.73 3.72
C ILE A 432 1.00 -4.82 4.95
N GLY A 433 -0.15 -4.74 5.61
CA GLY A 433 -0.27 -4.27 6.99
C GLY A 433 -0.57 -5.42 7.93
N PHE A 434 0.24 -5.58 8.98
CA PHE A 434 0.11 -6.61 10.01
C PHE A 434 -0.03 -5.97 11.39
N THR A 435 -1.25 -5.96 11.91
CA THR A 435 -1.61 -5.11 13.05
C THR A 435 -2.31 -5.93 14.13
N ASN A 436 -2.39 -5.36 15.34
CA ASN A 436 -2.96 -5.97 16.55
C ASN A 436 -2.13 -7.13 17.12
N ASP A 437 -2.40 -7.43 18.39
CA ASP A 437 -1.52 -8.24 19.24
C ASP A 437 -1.72 -9.75 19.08
N ASN A 438 -0.71 -10.52 19.48
CA ASN A 438 -0.74 -11.99 19.57
C ASN A 438 -1.03 -12.68 18.23
N ASN A 439 -0.51 -12.13 17.14
CA ASN A 439 -0.77 -12.61 15.79
C ASN A 439 0.45 -13.31 15.20
N VAL A 440 0.19 -14.32 14.37
CA VAL A 440 1.24 -15.03 13.62
C VAL A 440 1.06 -14.80 12.13
N LEU A 441 2.09 -14.25 11.47
CA LEU A 441 2.17 -14.12 10.02
C LEU A 441 3.29 -15.01 9.50
N THR A 442 2.96 -15.95 8.62
CA THR A 442 3.95 -16.75 7.88
C THR A 442 3.87 -16.44 6.39
N ILE A 443 4.98 -15.97 5.81
CA ILE A 443 5.15 -15.69 4.39
C ILE A 443 6.10 -16.73 3.83
N LYS A 444 5.62 -17.57 2.91
CA LYS A 444 6.37 -18.72 2.39
C LYS A 444 6.37 -18.74 0.87
N ASN A 445 7.52 -19.02 0.27
CA ASN A 445 7.69 -19.18 -1.18
C ASN A 445 7.05 -18.04 -1.99
N SER A 446 7.10 -16.81 -1.47
CA SER A 446 6.33 -15.68 -2.01
C SER A 446 7.23 -14.60 -2.56
N THR A 447 6.69 -13.79 -3.48
CA THR A 447 7.39 -12.65 -4.08
C THR A 447 6.67 -11.36 -3.70
N ILE A 448 7.37 -10.44 -3.04
CA ILE A 448 6.85 -9.13 -2.65
C ILE A 448 7.78 -8.07 -3.24
N SER A 449 7.36 -7.44 -4.35
CA SER A 449 8.26 -6.53 -5.08
C SER A 449 7.63 -5.21 -5.48
N ASP A 450 8.48 -4.19 -5.62
CA ASP A 450 8.09 -2.89 -6.19
C ASP A 450 6.93 -2.22 -5.41
N ASN A 451 6.74 -2.56 -4.13
CA ASN A 451 5.71 -1.97 -3.31
C ASN A 451 6.23 -0.70 -2.62
N THR A 452 5.38 0.32 -2.52
CA THR A 452 5.78 1.64 -2.01
C THR A 452 4.87 2.12 -0.89
N ALA A 453 5.45 2.55 0.23
CA ALA A 453 4.77 3.32 1.28
C ALA A 453 5.39 4.71 1.38
N VAL A 454 4.62 5.73 1.77
CA VAL A 454 5.18 7.08 1.98
C VAL A 454 6.02 7.15 3.26
N LYS A 455 5.64 6.41 4.30
CA LYS A 455 6.30 6.44 5.60
C LYS A 455 7.00 5.13 5.92
N GLU A 456 6.27 4.06 6.16
CA GLU A 456 6.81 2.90 6.87
C GLU A 456 6.46 1.60 6.14
N GLY A 457 7.44 0.72 5.97
CA GLY A 457 7.25 -0.63 5.45
C GLY A 457 6.80 -0.66 3.99
N GLY A 458 7.75 -0.62 3.04
CA GLY A 458 7.40 -0.68 1.62
C GLY A 458 6.70 -1.99 1.25
N ALA A 459 7.21 -3.12 1.77
CA ALA A 459 6.60 -4.44 1.64
C ALA A 459 5.62 -4.74 2.78
N LEU A 460 6.07 -4.61 4.03
CA LEU A 460 5.32 -4.98 5.23
C LEU A 460 5.49 -3.92 6.32
N TYR A 461 4.37 -3.53 6.92
CA TYR A 461 4.33 -2.77 8.15
C TYR A 461 3.72 -3.61 9.27
N ALA A 462 4.44 -3.79 10.37
CA ALA A 462 4.00 -4.52 11.55
C ALA A 462 3.98 -3.63 12.80
N SER A 463 2.93 -3.68 13.62
CA SER A 463 2.77 -2.76 14.76
C SER A 463 2.04 -3.30 15.99
N GLY A 464 1.77 -4.61 16.07
CA GLY A 464 1.12 -5.21 17.24
C GLY A 464 2.13 -5.81 18.21
N THR A 465 1.76 -5.97 19.47
CA THR A 465 2.61 -6.58 20.50
C THR A 465 2.56 -8.11 20.44
N ASN A 466 3.65 -8.78 20.88
CA ASN A 466 3.75 -10.23 20.91
C ASN A 466 3.39 -10.88 19.56
N GLN A 467 3.90 -10.30 18.47
CA GLN A 467 3.69 -10.82 17.11
C GLN A 467 4.81 -11.78 16.72
N THR A 468 4.47 -12.82 15.96
CA THR A 468 5.46 -13.68 15.30
C THR A 468 5.38 -13.51 13.79
N ILE A 469 6.49 -13.18 13.15
CA ILE A 469 6.60 -12.97 11.70
C ILE A 469 7.63 -13.95 11.15
N ASN A 470 7.19 -14.93 10.37
CA ASN A 470 8.04 -15.91 9.72
C ASN A 470 8.10 -15.63 8.22
N ILE A 471 9.30 -15.51 7.64
CA ILE A 471 9.55 -15.32 6.21
C ILE A 471 10.47 -16.43 5.73
N GLU A 472 9.95 -17.35 4.92
CA GLU A 472 10.63 -18.58 4.50
C GLU A 472 10.71 -18.67 2.97
N GLY A 473 11.90 -18.87 2.41
CA GLY A 473 12.04 -19.15 0.98
C GLY A 473 11.48 -18.04 0.08
N SER A 474 11.44 -16.80 0.56
CA SER A 474 10.68 -15.70 -0.06
C SER A 474 11.61 -14.61 -0.59
N THR A 475 11.10 -13.81 -1.53
CA THR A 475 11.84 -12.77 -2.24
C THR A 475 11.18 -11.41 -2.04
N LEU A 476 11.90 -10.47 -1.44
CA LEU A 476 11.47 -9.11 -1.16
C LEU A 476 12.40 -8.11 -1.86
N VAL A 477 11.96 -7.56 -2.99
CA VAL A 477 12.85 -6.76 -3.87
C VAL A 477 12.27 -5.44 -4.33
N ASN A 478 13.11 -4.42 -4.48
CA ASN A 478 12.73 -3.09 -4.97
C ASN A 478 11.61 -2.41 -4.17
N ASN A 479 11.40 -2.76 -2.90
CA ASN A 479 10.39 -2.09 -2.08
C ASN A 479 10.95 -0.79 -1.52
N SER A 480 10.09 0.23 -1.35
CA SER A 480 10.54 1.53 -0.86
C SER A 480 9.60 2.18 0.13
N ALA A 481 10.20 2.83 1.13
CA ALA A 481 9.51 3.65 2.12
C ALA A 481 10.41 4.78 2.65
N LYS A 482 9.94 5.54 3.64
CA LYS A 482 10.82 6.43 4.41
C LYS A 482 11.62 5.66 5.47
N ILE A 483 11.00 4.67 6.10
CA ILE A 483 11.53 3.80 7.15
C ILE A 483 11.17 2.37 6.77
N GLY A 484 12.13 1.44 6.84
CA GLY A 484 11.91 0.05 6.48
C GLY A 484 11.55 -0.11 5.00
N GLY A 485 12.56 -0.07 4.12
CA GLY A 485 12.32 -0.12 2.67
C GLY A 485 11.53 -1.37 2.26
N ALA A 486 11.79 -2.52 2.88
CA ALA A 486 10.91 -3.68 2.84
C ALA A 486 10.05 -3.78 4.10
N LEU A 487 10.66 -4.04 5.26
CA LEU A 487 9.95 -4.32 6.51
C LEU A 487 10.14 -3.18 7.50
N ASP A 488 9.07 -2.75 8.14
CA ASP A 488 9.10 -1.89 9.33
C ASP A 488 8.34 -2.59 10.47
N ILE A 489 9.03 -2.88 11.56
CA ILE A 489 8.52 -3.64 12.72
C ILE A 489 8.53 -2.71 13.95
N ASN A 490 7.33 -2.26 14.32
CA ASN A 490 7.09 -1.33 15.44
C ASN A 490 6.34 -1.96 16.62
N GLY A 491 5.94 -3.23 16.52
CA GLY A 491 5.37 -3.97 17.66
C GLY A 491 6.35 -4.05 18.82
N GLU A 492 5.92 -4.38 20.04
CA GLU A 492 6.84 -4.73 21.16
C GLU A 492 6.84 -6.26 21.36
N ASP A 493 7.89 -6.80 21.98
CA ASP A 493 8.01 -8.22 22.32
C ASP A 493 7.77 -9.15 21.11
N SER A 494 8.19 -8.73 19.91
CA SER A 494 7.89 -9.46 18.67
C SER A 494 9.06 -10.33 18.20
N GLU A 495 8.72 -11.47 17.61
CA GLU A 495 9.65 -12.43 17.05
C GLU A 495 9.63 -12.36 15.51
N VAL A 496 10.80 -12.15 14.90
CA VAL A 496 10.96 -12.07 13.45
C VAL A 496 11.94 -13.14 12.99
N ASN A 497 11.43 -14.16 12.31
CA ASN A 497 12.23 -15.26 11.78
C ASN A 497 12.29 -15.18 10.26
N ILE A 498 13.50 -15.04 9.71
CA ILE A 498 13.76 -14.99 8.28
C ILE A 498 14.67 -16.16 7.93
N ASP A 499 14.22 -17.06 7.06
CA ASP A 499 15.01 -18.20 6.60
C ASP A 499 15.01 -18.30 5.07
N SER A 500 16.17 -18.63 4.50
CA SER A 500 16.34 -18.94 3.08
C SER A 500 15.74 -17.87 2.14
N SER A 501 15.83 -16.60 2.50
CA SER A 501 15.11 -15.50 1.85
C SER A 501 16.03 -14.43 1.26
N LEU A 502 15.54 -13.71 0.25
CA LEU A 502 16.28 -12.68 -0.48
C LEU A 502 15.66 -11.29 -0.25
N PHE A 503 16.50 -10.34 0.18
CA PHE A 503 16.19 -8.91 0.29
C PHE A 503 17.11 -8.11 -0.63
N GLU A 504 16.60 -7.63 -1.76
CA GLU A 504 17.43 -6.95 -2.77
C GLU A 504 16.89 -5.60 -3.21
N ASN A 505 17.77 -4.60 -3.35
CA ASN A 505 17.45 -3.26 -3.85
C ASN A 505 16.30 -2.55 -3.09
N ASN A 506 16.07 -2.89 -1.83
CA ASN A 506 15.09 -2.18 -1.01
C ASN A 506 15.70 -0.85 -0.55
N SER A 507 14.87 0.20 -0.52
CA SER A 507 15.36 1.56 -0.29
C SER A 507 14.49 2.33 0.68
N ALA A 508 15.11 2.83 1.76
CA ALA A 508 14.51 3.76 2.70
C ALA A 508 15.15 5.15 2.59
N THR A 509 14.38 6.23 2.72
CA THR A 509 14.98 7.59 2.73
C THR A 509 15.54 8.02 4.10
N SER A 510 15.23 7.26 5.17
CA SER A 510 15.67 7.52 6.54
C SER A 510 16.44 6.33 7.14
N SER A 511 15.77 5.22 7.43
CA SER A 511 16.38 4.13 8.21
C SER A 511 15.91 2.77 7.71
N GLY A 512 16.80 1.77 7.79
CA GLY A 512 16.49 0.38 7.47
C GLY A 512 16.19 0.17 5.99
N GLY A 513 17.23 0.06 5.16
CA GLY A 513 17.04 -0.04 3.72
C GLY A 513 16.23 -1.27 3.32
N ALA A 514 16.45 -2.40 4.02
CA ALA A 514 15.56 -3.55 3.99
C ALA A 514 14.64 -3.58 5.22
N ILE A 515 15.21 -3.62 6.43
CA ILE A 515 14.46 -3.88 7.67
C ILE A 515 14.71 -2.75 8.66
N ASP A 516 13.64 -2.27 9.29
CA ASP A 516 13.70 -1.38 10.44
C ASP A 516 12.98 -2.03 11.63
N ILE A 517 13.66 -2.13 12.77
CA ILE A 517 13.14 -2.65 14.05
C ILE A 517 13.16 -1.49 15.04
N ASN A 518 11.99 -0.93 15.34
CA ASN A 518 11.88 0.21 16.26
C ASN A 518 11.38 -0.16 17.65
N GLY A 519 10.56 -1.21 17.78
CA GLY A 519 10.06 -1.59 19.09
C GLY A 519 11.12 -2.27 19.96
N GLU A 520 10.79 -2.47 21.23
CA GLU A 520 11.68 -3.02 22.26
C GLU A 520 11.50 -4.54 22.43
N SER A 521 12.50 -5.20 22.99
CA SER A 521 12.49 -6.63 23.34
C SER A 521 12.22 -7.58 22.17
N HIS A 522 12.72 -7.27 20.97
CA HIS A 522 12.57 -8.13 19.80
C HIS A 522 13.55 -9.29 19.81
N GLU A 523 13.10 -10.42 19.28
CA GLU A 523 13.98 -11.49 18.84
C GLU A 523 13.93 -11.56 17.31
N THR A 524 15.04 -11.24 16.64
CA THR A 524 15.16 -11.28 15.19
C THR A 524 16.20 -12.31 14.76
N ASN A 525 15.74 -13.41 14.19
CA ASN A 525 16.58 -14.51 13.70
C ASN A 525 16.61 -14.52 12.17
N ILE A 526 17.78 -14.30 11.59
CA ILE A 526 18.00 -14.32 10.14
C ILE A 526 18.94 -15.48 9.82
N ASN A 527 18.47 -16.44 9.03
CA ASN A 527 19.22 -17.65 8.71
C ASN A 527 19.27 -17.85 7.19
N ASN A 528 20.41 -18.32 6.67
CA ASN A 528 20.55 -18.78 5.28
C ASN A 528 20.06 -17.76 4.22
N SER A 529 20.16 -16.47 4.52
CA SER A 529 19.48 -15.42 3.74
C SER A 529 20.48 -14.49 3.05
N THR A 530 19.97 -13.62 2.18
CA THR A 530 20.81 -12.68 1.42
C THR A 530 20.20 -11.29 1.41
N PHE A 531 21.02 -10.28 1.74
CA PHE A 531 20.71 -8.86 1.71
C PHE A 531 21.65 -8.14 0.76
N ASN A 532 21.14 -7.77 -0.41
CA ASN A 532 21.94 -7.19 -1.49
C ASN A 532 21.48 -5.78 -1.87
N ASN A 533 22.41 -4.84 -2.03
CA ASN A 533 22.14 -3.52 -2.60
C ASN A 533 21.03 -2.72 -1.90
N ASN A 534 20.76 -3.00 -0.61
CA ASN A 534 19.77 -2.24 0.13
C ASN A 534 20.37 -0.90 0.56
N SER A 535 19.55 0.15 0.60
CA SER A 535 20.06 1.49 0.89
C SER A 535 19.17 2.32 1.80
N ALA A 536 19.82 3.07 2.69
CA ALA A 536 19.15 4.00 3.60
C ALA A 536 20.04 5.19 3.97
N LYS A 537 19.53 6.10 4.81
CA LYS A 537 20.39 7.09 5.46
C LYS A 537 21.12 6.46 6.65
N ASN A 538 20.47 5.61 7.44
CA ASN A 538 21.09 4.78 8.49
C ASN A 538 20.65 3.32 8.33
N GLY A 539 21.55 2.36 8.50
CA GLY A 539 21.24 0.93 8.38
C GLY A 539 20.92 0.56 6.94
N GLY A 540 21.95 0.40 6.11
CA GLY A 540 21.78 0.13 4.68
C GLY A 540 20.97 -1.13 4.43
N ALA A 541 21.17 -2.19 5.21
CA ALA A 541 20.27 -3.34 5.26
C ALA A 541 19.28 -3.23 6.42
N ILE A 542 19.78 -3.17 7.65
CA ILE A 542 18.99 -3.29 8.87
C ILE A 542 19.24 -2.08 9.77
N ASN A 543 18.19 -1.56 10.38
CA ASN A 543 18.28 -0.59 11.47
C ASN A 543 17.54 -1.12 12.69
N SER A 544 18.20 -1.15 13.85
CA SER A 544 17.65 -1.56 15.15
C SER A 544 17.74 -0.38 16.12
N ASN A 545 16.59 0.20 16.48
CA ASN A 545 16.52 1.37 17.37
C ASN A 545 16.00 1.06 18.77
N GLY A 546 15.13 0.06 18.93
CA GLY A 546 14.56 -0.29 20.23
C GLY A 546 15.60 -0.95 21.15
N ALA A 547 15.35 -0.88 22.46
CA ALA A 547 16.21 -1.46 23.49
C ALA A 547 15.89 -2.95 23.74
N ASN A 548 16.86 -3.68 24.30
CA ASN A 548 16.77 -5.12 24.60
C ASN A 548 16.44 -6.01 23.38
N ASN A 549 16.78 -5.55 22.18
CA ASN A 549 16.58 -6.30 20.94
C ASN A 549 17.74 -7.27 20.71
N ASN A 550 17.42 -8.51 20.39
CA ASN A 550 18.35 -9.53 19.93
C ASN A 550 18.23 -9.66 18.40
N LEU A 551 19.33 -9.46 17.68
CA LEU A 551 19.44 -9.64 16.24
C LEU A 551 20.55 -10.64 15.95
N THR A 552 20.17 -11.84 15.55
CA THR A 552 21.11 -12.91 15.18
C THR A 552 21.01 -13.19 13.69
N ALA A 553 22.11 -13.00 12.95
CA ALA A 553 22.22 -13.38 11.55
C ALA A 553 23.23 -14.53 11.41
N ASN A 554 22.73 -15.72 11.06
CA ASN A 554 23.53 -16.92 10.85
C ASN A 554 23.56 -17.30 9.38
N ASN A 555 24.74 -17.64 8.85
CA ASN A 555 24.89 -18.07 7.46
C ASN A 555 24.21 -17.12 6.46
N THR A 556 24.39 -15.80 6.66
CA THR A 556 23.69 -14.77 5.91
C THR A 556 24.68 -13.87 5.16
N ASP A 557 24.35 -13.55 3.92
CA ASP A 557 25.19 -12.73 3.04
C ASP A 557 24.69 -11.29 2.96
N PHE A 558 25.51 -10.33 3.35
CA PHE A 558 25.24 -8.89 3.26
C PHE A 558 26.17 -8.23 2.23
N ASN A 559 25.69 -7.99 1.01
CA ASN A 559 26.53 -7.46 -0.06
C ASN A 559 26.06 -6.10 -0.57
N ASN A 560 27.00 -5.16 -0.72
CA ASN A 560 26.77 -3.86 -1.36
C ASN A 560 25.67 -3.02 -0.69
N ASN A 561 25.39 -3.23 0.59
CA ASN A 561 24.41 -2.43 1.31
C ASN A 561 25.02 -1.07 1.68
N ASN A 562 24.26 0.00 1.49
CA ASN A 562 24.80 1.36 1.52
C ASN A 562 23.95 2.29 2.40
N ALA A 563 24.56 2.78 3.48
CA ALA A 563 24.02 3.85 4.29
C ALA A 563 24.71 5.19 3.98
N ILE A 564 23.97 6.30 4.03
CA ILE A 564 24.58 7.63 3.88
C ILE A 564 25.41 7.99 5.12
N ASN A 565 24.96 7.60 6.31
CA ASN A 565 25.54 8.02 7.58
C ASN A 565 26.09 6.83 8.36
N LYS A 566 25.23 5.98 8.91
CA LYS A 566 25.63 4.97 9.90
C LYS A 566 25.28 3.55 9.46
N GLY A 567 26.21 2.61 9.59
CA GLY A 567 25.97 1.17 9.44
C GLY A 567 25.57 0.76 8.02
N GLY A 568 26.53 0.35 7.18
CA GLY A 568 26.21 -0.10 5.82
C GLY A 568 25.35 -1.37 5.81
N VAL A 569 25.60 -2.27 6.78
CA VAL A 569 24.79 -3.46 7.05
C VAL A 569 23.78 -3.16 8.17
N ILE A 570 24.26 -2.97 9.40
CA ILE A 570 23.41 -2.75 10.58
C ILE A 570 23.71 -1.40 11.21
N ASN A 571 22.67 -0.62 11.50
CA ASN A 571 22.74 0.49 12.44
C ASN A 571 21.97 0.13 13.72
N ASN A 572 22.66 0.08 14.86
CA ASN A 572 22.13 -0.20 16.18
C ASN A 572 22.14 1.08 17.04
N ASN A 573 20.99 1.63 17.39
CA ASN A 573 20.90 2.80 18.26
C ASN A 573 20.31 2.48 19.64
N GLY A 574 19.72 1.29 19.81
CA GLY A 574 19.11 0.88 21.08
C GLY A 574 20.14 0.41 22.11
N ASP A 575 19.74 0.47 23.37
CA ASP A 575 20.54 0.06 24.53
C ASP A 575 20.28 -1.41 24.88
N SER A 576 21.27 -2.06 25.47
CA SER A 576 21.20 -3.46 25.92
C SER A 576 20.81 -4.45 24.80
N ASN A 577 21.11 -4.12 23.55
CA ASN A 577 20.86 -4.99 22.40
C ASN A 577 21.97 -6.02 22.22
N VAL A 578 21.61 -7.17 21.67
CA VAL A 578 22.54 -8.22 21.26
C VAL A 578 22.55 -8.30 19.74
N ILE A 579 23.71 -8.06 19.11
CA ILE A 579 23.89 -8.14 17.66
C ILE A 579 24.90 -9.24 17.35
N VAL A 580 24.47 -10.31 16.68
CA VAL A 580 25.33 -11.45 16.33
C VAL A 580 25.36 -11.63 14.82
N LEU A 581 26.56 -11.64 14.25
CA LEU A 581 26.83 -12.13 12.90
C LEU A 581 27.65 -13.42 13.02
N ASP A 582 27.03 -14.58 12.79
CA ASP A 582 27.73 -15.88 12.83
C ASP A 582 27.75 -16.54 11.45
N ASN A 583 28.90 -17.12 11.10
CA ASN A 583 29.13 -17.85 9.85
C ASN A 583 28.65 -17.07 8.61
N SER A 584 28.75 -15.74 8.65
CA SER A 584 28.10 -14.85 7.69
C SER A 584 29.11 -14.16 6.78
N THR A 585 28.63 -13.41 5.78
CA THR A 585 29.49 -12.55 4.97
C THR A 585 28.96 -11.12 4.95
N ALA A 586 29.87 -10.15 4.99
CA ALA A 586 29.55 -8.74 4.81
C ALA A 586 30.57 -8.14 3.84
N THR A 587 30.15 -7.98 2.58
CA THR A 587 31.03 -7.53 1.50
C THR A 587 30.60 -6.21 0.85
N ASN A 588 31.57 -5.33 0.61
CA ASN A 588 31.40 -4.07 -0.12
C ASN A 588 30.30 -3.15 0.45
N ASN A 589 30.03 -3.24 1.76
CA ASN A 589 29.05 -2.37 2.40
C ASN A 589 29.68 -1.01 2.73
N SER A 590 28.89 0.06 2.71
CA SER A 590 29.42 1.41 2.86
C SER A 590 28.55 2.26 3.78
N ALA A 591 29.20 2.99 4.69
CA ALA A 591 28.62 4.06 5.47
C ALA A 591 29.66 5.17 5.70
N ARG A 592 29.28 6.26 6.38
CA ARG A 592 30.24 7.28 6.86
C ARG A 592 30.75 7.02 8.27
N GLU A 593 30.08 6.12 8.97
CA GLU A 593 30.32 5.70 10.34
C GLU A 593 29.96 4.20 10.39
N GLY A 594 30.98 3.34 10.35
CA GLY A 594 30.82 1.89 10.45
C GLY A 594 30.34 1.25 9.14
N GLY A 595 31.29 0.86 8.28
CA GLY A 595 31.00 0.30 6.95
C GLY A 595 30.10 -0.93 6.96
N ALA A 596 30.22 -1.80 7.97
CA ALA A 596 29.24 -2.86 8.21
C ALA A 596 28.30 -2.49 9.37
N ILE A 597 28.81 -2.35 10.59
CA ILE A 597 28.01 -2.11 11.79
C ILE A 597 28.32 -0.72 12.38
N SER A 598 27.28 0.00 12.78
CA SER A 598 27.39 1.17 13.66
C SER A 598 26.54 0.92 14.90
N SER A 599 27.08 1.14 16.09
CA SER A 599 26.37 1.05 17.36
C SER A 599 26.51 2.35 18.15
N THR A 600 25.40 2.94 18.60
CA THR A 600 25.41 4.17 19.41
C THR A 600 24.73 4.03 20.75
N GLY A 601 24.07 2.90 21.01
CA GLY A 601 23.46 2.65 22.31
C GLY A 601 24.47 2.08 23.30
N ASP A 602 24.08 2.06 24.56
CA ASP A 602 24.90 1.62 25.69
C ASP A 602 24.62 0.15 26.02
N GLU A 603 25.52 -0.49 26.75
CA GLU A 603 25.38 -1.87 27.29
C GLU A 603 25.09 -2.95 26.23
N ASN A 604 25.42 -2.70 24.96
CA ASN A 604 25.20 -3.64 23.87
C ASN A 604 26.26 -4.75 23.84
N GLU A 605 25.85 -5.94 23.40
CA GLU A 605 26.74 -7.04 23.06
C GLU A 605 26.77 -7.24 21.55
N ILE A 606 27.95 -7.08 20.94
CA ILE A 606 28.14 -7.25 19.50
C ILE A 606 29.16 -8.36 19.25
N ALA A 607 28.71 -9.46 18.67
CA ALA A 607 29.54 -10.61 18.34
C ALA A 607 29.61 -10.83 16.83
N ILE A 608 30.83 -10.93 16.30
CA ILE A 608 31.10 -11.26 14.90
C ILE A 608 31.95 -12.52 14.86
N ASP A 609 31.30 -13.64 14.56
CA ASP A 609 31.89 -14.96 14.68
C ASP A 609 31.92 -15.66 13.32
N ASN A 610 33.04 -16.33 13.00
CA ASN A 610 33.21 -17.11 11.76
C ASN A 610 32.83 -16.33 10.48
N THR A 611 32.96 -15.01 10.49
CA THR A 611 32.37 -14.14 9.48
C THR A 611 33.44 -13.55 8.55
N ASN A 612 33.11 -13.45 7.27
CA ASN A 612 33.97 -12.83 6.27
C ASN A 612 33.56 -11.37 6.01
N LEU A 613 34.37 -10.43 6.48
CA LEU A 613 34.20 -8.99 6.31
C LEU A 613 35.16 -8.50 5.24
N SER A 614 34.65 -8.13 4.05
CA SER A 614 35.53 -7.67 2.98
C SER A 614 35.08 -6.47 2.18
N GLY A 615 36.02 -5.58 1.81
CA GLY A 615 35.69 -4.43 0.95
C GLY A 615 34.78 -3.37 1.58
N ASN A 616 34.51 -3.43 2.89
CA ASN A 616 33.61 -2.48 3.54
C ASN A 616 34.29 -1.12 3.72
N ASN A 617 33.53 -0.05 3.48
CA ASN A 617 34.04 1.32 3.48
C ASN A 617 33.64 2.07 4.76
N ASP A 618 34.66 2.64 5.42
CA ASP A 618 34.65 3.23 6.76
C ASP A 618 34.62 2.19 7.90
N GLY A 619 35.50 1.19 7.79
CA GLY A 619 35.71 0.14 8.79
C GLY A 619 34.64 -0.95 8.76
N ILE A 620 34.74 -1.86 9.73
CA ILE A 620 33.76 -2.93 9.94
C ILE A 620 32.77 -2.54 11.04
N LEU A 621 33.21 -1.85 12.09
CA LEU A 621 32.38 -1.52 13.23
C LEU A 621 32.74 -0.15 13.80
N LYS A 622 31.73 0.67 14.07
CA LYS A 622 31.86 1.85 14.92
C LYS A 622 30.98 1.71 16.16
N SER A 623 31.53 1.94 17.35
CA SER A 623 30.82 1.95 18.62
C SER A 623 30.99 3.30 19.32
N GLU A 624 29.89 4.01 19.57
CA GLU A 624 29.87 5.31 20.26
C GLU A 624 29.28 5.24 21.67
N GLY A 625 28.51 4.20 22.00
CA GLY A 625 27.89 4.06 23.32
C GLY A 625 28.84 3.44 24.35
N ASP A 626 28.46 3.54 25.61
CA ASP A 626 29.24 3.13 26.78
C ASP A 626 28.92 1.69 27.22
N ASP A 627 29.81 1.08 28.00
CA ASP A 627 29.66 -0.27 28.58
C ASP A 627 29.37 -1.40 27.55
N ASN A 628 29.71 -1.17 26.28
CA ASN A 628 29.52 -2.10 25.17
C ASN A 628 30.58 -3.22 25.19
N LYS A 629 30.15 -4.44 24.87
CA LYS A 629 31.00 -5.61 24.68
C LYS A 629 31.06 -5.97 23.20
N ILE A 630 32.26 -5.98 22.63
CA ILE A 630 32.51 -6.24 21.21
C ILE A 630 33.46 -7.43 21.08
N THR A 631 33.04 -8.49 20.39
CA THR A 631 33.86 -9.66 20.11
C THR A 631 33.94 -9.93 18.60
N VAL A 632 35.15 -10.20 18.11
CA VAL A 632 35.38 -10.65 16.73
C VAL A 632 36.22 -11.91 16.73
N ASP A 633 35.56 -13.05 16.53
CA ASP A 633 36.18 -14.36 16.71
C ASP A 633 36.18 -15.18 15.41
N ASN A 634 37.28 -15.90 15.16
CA ASN A 634 37.46 -16.83 14.03
C ASN A 634 37.11 -16.22 12.66
N SER A 635 37.24 -14.90 12.52
CA SER A 635 36.73 -14.15 11.38
C SER A 635 37.85 -13.78 10.41
N THR A 636 37.47 -13.38 9.20
CA THR A 636 38.39 -12.88 8.18
C THR A 636 38.02 -11.46 7.81
N ILE A 637 38.97 -10.53 7.95
CA ILE A 637 38.77 -9.11 7.66
C ILE A 637 39.73 -8.74 6.52
N THR A 638 39.22 -8.44 5.32
CA THR A 638 40.08 -8.16 4.16
C THR A 638 39.64 -7.02 3.26
N ASN A 639 40.57 -6.21 2.78
CA ASN A 639 40.29 -5.12 1.83
C ASN A 639 39.28 -4.08 2.33
N ASN A 640 39.05 -3.98 3.63
CA ASN A 640 38.19 -2.96 4.22
C ASN A 640 38.96 -1.66 4.37
N THR A 641 38.28 -0.53 4.23
CA THR A 641 38.91 0.78 4.28
C THR A 641 38.45 1.53 5.51
N ALA A 642 39.36 1.97 6.36
CA ALA A 642 39.06 2.82 7.52
C ALA A 642 40.06 3.97 7.63
N LYS A 643 39.57 5.14 8.02
CA LYS A 643 40.43 6.30 8.28
C LYS A 643 41.19 6.15 9.60
N ASP A 644 40.47 5.71 10.63
CA ASP A 644 40.97 5.56 11.99
C ASP A 644 41.13 4.07 12.29
N GLY A 645 40.12 3.39 12.87
CA GLY A 645 40.15 1.95 13.13
C GLY A 645 39.14 1.15 12.30
N LEU A 646 39.46 -0.09 11.95
CA LEU A 646 38.49 -1.05 11.42
C LEU A 646 37.36 -1.27 12.43
N ILE A 647 37.72 -1.37 13.70
CA ILE A 647 36.83 -1.21 14.84
C ILE A 647 37.15 0.14 15.47
N THR A 648 36.21 1.08 15.42
CA THR A 648 36.35 2.39 16.08
C THR A 648 35.50 2.39 17.34
N ASN A 649 36.15 2.59 18.49
CA ASN A 649 35.55 2.50 19.82
C ASN A 649 35.67 3.85 20.55
N GLU A 650 34.59 4.64 20.52
CA GLU A 650 34.57 6.01 21.03
C GLU A 650 33.90 6.15 22.40
N GLY A 651 33.03 5.21 22.80
CA GLY A 651 32.37 5.20 24.11
C GLY A 651 33.26 4.72 25.25
N ASP A 652 32.85 4.95 26.49
CA ASP A 652 33.60 4.67 27.72
C ASP A 652 33.30 3.26 28.27
N ASN A 653 34.27 2.68 28.99
CA ASN A 653 34.21 1.34 29.62
C ASN A 653 33.89 0.16 28.68
N ASN A 654 34.07 0.35 27.37
CA ASN A 654 33.84 -0.66 26.36
C ASN A 654 34.94 -1.74 26.38
N ASN A 655 34.57 -2.98 26.11
CA ASN A 655 35.49 -4.10 26.00
C ASN A 655 35.53 -4.65 24.57
N VAL A 656 36.69 -4.59 23.92
CA VAL A 656 36.93 -5.12 22.58
C VAL A 656 37.86 -6.35 22.66
N ALA A 657 37.40 -7.49 22.16
CA ALA A 657 38.20 -8.71 22.05
C ALA A 657 38.23 -9.21 20.60
N ILE A 658 39.42 -9.52 20.09
CA ILE A 658 39.63 -10.04 18.74
C ILE A 658 40.42 -11.34 18.83
N ASN A 659 39.78 -12.47 18.57
CA ASN A 659 40.38 -13.79 18.74
C ASN A 659 40.42 -14.58 17.43
N ASN A 660 41.54 -15.27 17.17
CA ASN A 660 41.72 -16.16 16.01
C ASN A 660 41.32 -15.51 14.67
N THR A 661 41.46 -14.19 14.53
CA THR A 661 40.97 -13.43 13.38
C THR A 661 42.11 -13.09 12.44
N ASN A 662 41.91 -13.32 11.14
CA ASN A 662 42.87 -12.98 10.10
C ASN A 662 42.51 -11.65 9.47
N SER A 663 43.33 -10.62 9.68
CA SER A 663 43.14 -9.29 9.11
C SER A 663 44.27 -8.96 8.14
N THR A 664 43.94 -8.83 6.85
CA THR A 664 44.93 -8.56 5.80
C THR A 664 44.42 -7.54 4.78
N ASN A 665 45.30 -6.76 4.17
CA ASN A 665 44.95 -5.82 3.10
C ASN A 665 43.91 -4.75 3.48
N ASN A 666 43.76 -4.41 4.76
CA ASN A 666 42.83 -3.37 5.22
C ASN A 666 43.52 -2.00 5.31
N THR A 667 42.76 -0.91 5.43
CA THR A 667 43.26 0.41 5.89
C THR A 667 42.75 0.77 7.29
N GLY A 668 43.43 1.66 8.02
CA GLY A 668 43.19 1.97 9.44
C GLY A 668 43.92 1.07 10.46
N ASP A 669 43.98 1.46 11.73
CA ASP A 669 44.35 0.52 12.80
C ASP A 669 43.29 -0.60 12.91
N ILE A 670 43.61 -1.72 13.54
CA ILE A 670 42.59 -2.76 13.79
C ILE A 670 41.53 -2.24 14.76
N VAL A 671 41.99 -1.74 15.90
CA VAL A 671 41.15 -1.03 16.87
C VAL A 671 41.65 0.40 16.99
N SER A 672 40.76 1.36 16.87
CA SER A 672 41.01 2.75 17.23
C SER A 672 40.11 3.11 18.41
N ASN A 673 40.73 3.49 19.51
CA ASN A 673 40.03 3.66 20.77
C ASN A 673 40.29 5.06 21.34
N THR A 674 39.22 5.80 21.55
CA THR A 674 39.28 7.17 22.07
C THR A 674 38.47 7.35 23.35
N GLY A 675 37.73 6.33 23.77
CA GLY A 675 36.97 6.33 25.02
C GLY A 675 37.83 6.04 26.24
N ASN A 676 37.31 6.35 27.42
CA ASN A 676 37.98 6.16 28.69
C ASN A 676 37.75 4.75 29.23
N ASN A 677 38.76 4.20 29.92
CA ASN A 677 38.70 2.89 30.60
C ASN A 677 38.33 1.70 29.70
N ASN A 678 38.49 1.84 28.39
CA ASN A 678 38.24 0.76 27.47
C ASN A 678 39.32 -0.32 27.56
N THR A 679 38.93 -1.58 27.38
CA THR A 679 39.86 -2.72 27.33
C THR A 679 39.93 -3.30 25.93
N GLU A 680 41.15 -3.68 25.52
CA GLU A 680 41.42 -4.32 24.24
C GLU A 680 42.22 -5.60 24.47
N SER A 681 41.84 -6.68 23.78
CA SER A 681 42.62 -7.92 23.76
C SER A 681 42.65 -8.53 22.36
N GLU A 682 43.84 -8.97 21.96
CA GLU A 682 44.07 -9.64 20.68
C GLU A 682 44.76 -10.98 20.94
N ASN A 683 44.07 -12.10 20.68
CA ASN A 683 44.60 -13.43 20.96
C ASN A 683 44.65 -14.30 19.70
N ASN A 684 45.82 -14.85 19.39
CA ASN A 684 46.03 -15.76 18.25
C ASN A 684 45.54 -15.20 16.88
N SER A 685 45.48 -13.88 16.74
CA SER A 685 45.04 -13.19 15.53
C SER A 685 46.24 -12.80 14.67
N ASN A 686 46.15 -12.97 13.35
CA ASN A 686 47.19 -12.54 12.41
C ASN A 686 46.75 -11.26 11.72
N ILE A 687 47.34 -10.15 12.15
CA ILE A 687 47.03 -8.80 11.70
C ILE A 687 48.23 -8.30 10.88
N THR A 688 48.05 -8.13 9.57
CA THR A 688 49.08 -7.59 8.69
C THR A 688 48.54 -6.40 7.90
N VAL A 689 49.21 -5.27 8.07
CA VAL A 689 48.80 -3.96 7.55
C VAL A 689 49.94 -3.32 6.75
N ASP A 690 50.58 -4.09 5.87
CA ASP A 690 51.54 -3.57 4.90
C ASP A 690 50.95 -3.68 3.50
N VAL A 691 50.29 -2.60 3.05
CA VAL A 691 49.56 -2.60 1.77
C VAL A 691 49.96 -1.38 0.95
N THR A 692 50.32 -1.64 -0.31
CA THR A 692 50.66 -0.60 -1.29
C THR A 692 49.50 -0.43 -2.27
N TYR A 693 48.90 0.76 -2.31
CA TYR A 693 47.77 1.07 -3.18
C TYR A 693 48.20 1.97 -4.36
N GLU A 694 47.69 1.68 -5.55
CA GLU A 694 47.75 2.62 -6.68
C GLU A 694 46.60 3.62 -6.58
N THR A 695 46.83 4.89 -6.94
CA THR A 695 45.79 5.93 -6.89
C THR A 695 45.33 6.34 -8.30
N ASN A 696 44.08 6.78 -8.44
CA ASN A 696 43.55 7.47 -9.61
C ASN A 696 43.17 8.91 -9.22
N THR A 697 43.54 9.89 -10.04
CA THR A 697 43.17 11.29 -9.80
C THR A 697 42.23 11.74 -10.91
N ASP A 698 40.95 11.95 -10.58
CA ASP A 698 39.97 12.50 -11.50
C ASP A 698 39.82 14.01 -11.32
N LEU A 699 39.50 14.70 -12.41
CA LEU A 699 39.33 16.15 -12.41
C LEU A 699 37.90 16.56 -12.72
N VAL A 700 37.37 17.43 -11.87
CA VAL A 700 36.18 18.22 -12.16
C VAL A 700 36.60 19.68 -12.22
N ILE A 701 36.37 20.32 -13.36
CA ILE A 701 36.73 21.73 -13.56
C ILE A 701 35.51 22.55 -13.96
N PHE A 702 35.36 23.72 -13.33
CA PHE A 702 34.31 24.67 -13.62
C PHE A 702 34.89 26.08 -13.76
N SER A 703 34.47 26.82 -14.78
CA SER A 703 34.79 28.24 -14.93
C SER A 703 33.60 29.12 -14.59
N GLY A 704 33.81 30.13 -13.74
CA GLY A 704 32.78 31.11 -13.40
C GLY A 704 33.38 32.33 -12.69
N ASN A 705 32.85 33.53 -12.95
CA ASN A 705 33.27 34.79 -12.30
C ASN A 705 34.79 35.06 -12.35
N GLY A 706 35.46 34.83 -13.49
CA GLY A 706 36.90 35.08 -13.64
C GLY A 706 37.80 34.15 -12.83
N GLN A 707 37.28 32.97 -12.46
CA GLN A 707 37.99 31.93 -11.73
C GLN A 707 37.78 30.57 -12.42
N ILE A 708 38.78 29.71 -12.29
CA ILE A 708 38.65 28.27 -12.53
C ILE A 708 38.65 27.60 -11.17
N THR A 709 37.56 26.92 -10.82
CA THR A 709 37.55 25.96 -9.73
C THR A 709 38.06 24.63 -10.28
N ILE A 710 39.12 24.12 -9.68
CA ILE A 710 39.73 22.85 -10.01
C ILE A 710 39.50 21.94 -8.80
N THR A 711 38.71 20.89 -8.96
CA THR A 711 38.53 19.85 -7.94
C THR A 711 39.18 18.59 -8.44
N ALA A 712 40.22 18.13 -7.74
CA ALA A 712 40.78 16.81 -7.93
C ALA A 712 40.10 15.87 -6.94
N ILE A 713 39.58 14.75 -7.44
CA ILE A 713 39.02 13.67 -6.65
C ILE A 713 40.05 12.55 -6.71
N LEU A 714 40.65 12.25 -5.56
CA LEU A 714 41.62 11.20 -5.46
C LEU A 714 40.92 9.93 -5.03
N THR A 715 41.14 8.84 -5.77
CA THR A 715 40.64 7.52 -5.41
C THR A 715 41.74 6.47 -5.39
N ASN A 716 41.51 5.38 -4.67
CA ASN A 716 42.23 4.14 -4.86
C ASN A 716 41.85 3.55 -6.23
N LYS A 717 42.84 3.18 -7.03
CA LYS A 717 42.66 2.72 -8.40
C LYS A 717 41.98 1.35 -8.48
N ASN A 718 42.18 0.51 -7.48
CA ASN A 718 41.65 -0.85 -7.46
C ASN A 718 40.27 -0.92 -6.81
N THR A 719 40.04 -0.13 -5.75
CA THR A 719 38.79 -0.16 -4.97
C THR A 719 37.83 0.98 -5.30
N GLY A 720 38.30 2.07 -5.91
CA GLY A 720 37.49 3.27 -6.16
C GLY A 720 37.27 4.18 -4.93
N GLU A 721 37.79 3.80 -3.76
CA GLU A 721 37.71 4.52 -2.47
C GLU A 721 38.27 5.94 -2.58
N LYS A 722 37.61 6.96 -2.00
CA LYS A 722 38.08 8.36 -2.04
C LYS A 722 39.08 8.67 -0.92
N LEU A 723 40.25 9.22 -1.25
CA LEU A 723 41.40 9.34 -0.34
C LEU A 723 41.54 10.72 0.29
N ALA A 724 41.31 10.84 1.60
CA ALA A 724 41.35 12.08 2.38
C ALA A 724 42.74 12.40 2.97
N GLY A 725 43.02 13.68 3.25
CA GLY A 725 44.29 14.08 3.88
C GLY A 725 45.50 14.12 2.93
N GLU A 726 45.29 13.81 1.65
CA GLU A 726 46.33 13.66 0.64
C GLU A 726 46.64 14.98 -0.05
N LYS A 727 47.92 15.26 -0.25
CA LYS A 727 48.34 16.53 -0.86
C LYS A 727 48.29 16.45 -2.38
N VAL A 728 47.43 17.29 -2.96
CA VAL A 728 47.25 17.41 -4.41
C VAL A 728 47.84 18.72 -4.90
N TYR A 729 48.61 18.64 -5.97
CA TYR A 729 49.26 19.76 -6.65
C TYR A 729 48.56 20.07 -7.96
N PHE A 730 48.15 21.32 -8.14
CA PHE A 730 47.39 21.78 -9.30
C PHE A 730 48.28 22.53 -10.28
N TYR A 731 48.12 22.22 -11.55
CA TYR A 731 48.88 22.79 -12.65
C TYR A 731 47.95 23.45 -13.65
N VAL A 732 48.34 24.63 -14.12
CA VAL A 732 47.67 25.36 -15.20
C VAL A 732 48.73 25.76 -16.23
N ASN A 733 48.52 25.38 -17.49
CA ASN A 733 49.46 25.56 -18.62
C ASN A 733 50.89 25.09 -18.29
N GLY A 734 50.99 23.91 -17.66
CA GLY A 734 52.27 23.28 -17.31
C GLY A 734 52.96 23.87 -16.07
N LYS A 735 52.44 24.94 -15.46
CA LYS A 735 53.01 25.55 -14.25
C LYS A 735 52.17 25.19 -13.02
N GLN A 736 52.83 24.76 -11.94
CA GLN A 736 52.16 24.55 -10.66
C GLN A 736 51.61 25.89 -10.14
N VAL A 737 50.30 25.96 -9.90
CA VAL A 737 49.61 27.18 -9.44
C VAL A 737 49.23 27.13 -7.97
N GLY A 738 49.23 25.95 -7.38
CA GLY A 738 48.98 25.76 -5.96
C GLY A 738 48.87 24.29 -5.59
N SER A 739 48.49 24.06 -4.34
CA SER A 739 48.18 22.75 -3.80
C SER A 739 47.01 22.85 -2.84
N ALA A 740 46.28 21.76 -2.67
CA ALA A 740 45.29 21.60 -1.62
C ALA A 740 45.39 20.18 -1.08
N THR A 741 44.97 19.99 0.16
CA THR A 741 44.82 18.66 0.75
C THR A 741 43.41 18.17 0.45
N THR A 742 43.25 16.89 0.10
CA THR A 742 41.92 16.31 -0.05
C THR A 742 41.16 16.37 1.27
N ASP A 743 39.91 16.79 1.21
CA ASP A 743 39.02 16.73 2.36
C ASP A 743 38.59 15.28 2.65
N LYS A 744 37.72 15.10 3.64
CA LYS A 744 37.20 13.78 4.04
C LYS A 744 36.43 13.03 2.95
N TYR A 745 36.17 13.65 1.81
CA TYR A 745 35.52 13.02 0.64
C TYR A 745 36.52 12.77 -0.50
N GLY A 746 37.82 12.84 -0.23
CA GLY A 746 38.87 12.71 -1.22
C GLY A 746 38.94 13.87 -2.21
N GLU A 747 38.31 15.02 -1.91
CA GLU A 747 38.26 16.16 -2.80
C GLU A 747 39.29 17.23 -2.40
N ALA A 748 40.27 17.48 -3.26
CA ALA A 748 41.15 18.63 -3.14
C ALA A 748 40.67 19.73 -4.08
N ARG A 749 40.28 20.88 -3.51
CA ARG A 749 39.76 22.01 -4.29
C ARG A 749 40.73 23.18 -4.31
N PHE A 750 41.06 23.65 -5.52
CA PHE A 750 41.86 24.84 -5.74
C PHE A 750 41.14 25.84 -6.65
N ILE A 751 41.23 27.13 -6.29
CA ILE A 751 40.63 28.22 -7.08
C ILE A 751 41.75 29.01 -7.75
N TYR A 752 41.83 28.92 -9.07
CA TYR A 752 42.74 29.70 -9.89
C TYR A 752 42.06 31.00 -10.36
N ASN A 753 42.60 32.15 -9.97
CA ASN A 753 42.13 33.45 -10.46
C ASN A 753 42.68 33.69 -11.87
N VAL A 754 41.77 33.92 -12.81
CA VAL A 754 42.11 33.98 -14.22
C VAL A 754 42.62 35.38 -14.60
N PRO A 755 43.86 35.51 -15.11
CA PRO A 755 44.45 36.82 -15.41
C PRO A 755 43.92 37.46 -16.69
N LYS A 756 43.49 36.66 -17.67
CA LYS A 756 42.99 37.10 -18.99
C LYS A 756 42.07 36.06 -19.61
N THR A 757 41.31 36.44 -20.63
CA THR A 757 40.54 35.48 -21.44
C THR A 757 41.50 34.63 -22.27
N ASP A 758 41.50 33.32 -22.06
CA ASP A 758 42.36 32.35 -22.76
C ASP A 758 41.82 30.92 -22.56
N ASN A 759 42.39 29.95 -23.28
CA ASN A 759 42.26 28.53 -22.98
C ASN A 759 43.29 28.12 -21.91
N TYR A 760 42.85 27.35 -20.93
CA TYR A 760 43.67 26.90 -19.81
C TYR A 760 43.70 25.37 -19.75
N ASN A 761 44.89 24.79 -19.87
CA ASN A 761 45.14 23.36 -19.70
C ASN A 761 45.40 23.07 -18.23
N VAL A 762 44.55 22.24 -17.63
CA VAL A 762 44.52 21.97 -16.19
C VAL A 762 44.74 20.50 -15.93
N TYR A 763 45.69 20.18 -15.05
CA TYR A 763 45.85 18.83 -14.50
C TYR A 763 46.24 18.89 -13.02
N ALA A 764 46.15 17.75 -12.33
CA ALA A 764 46.51 17.60 -10.93
C ALA A 764 47.45 16.39 -10.75
N LYS A 765 48.34 16.48 -9.76
CA LYS A 765 49.26 15.41 -9.37
C LYS A 765 49.21 15.18 -7.86
N THR A 766 49.33 13.93 -7.45
CA THR A 766 49.51 13.55 -6.05
C THR A 766 50.95 13.14 -5.78
N GLN A 767 51.36 13.20 -4.52
CA GLN A 767 52.64 12.63 -4.07
C GLN A 767 52.40 11.24 -3.50
N GLN A 768 53.44 10.42 -3.49
CA GLN A 768 53.42 9.19 -2.70
C GLN A 768 53.33 9.57 -1.22
N THR A 769 52.35 9.03 -0.53
CA THR A 769 52.19 9.22 0.91
C THR A 769 52.26 7.87 1.57
N THR A 770 53.18 7.74 2.53
CA THR A 770 53.20 6.58 3.43
C THR A 770 52.66 7.01 4.79
N ILE A 771 51.55 6.43 5.21
CA ILE A 771 51.00 6.60 6.55
C ILE A 771 51.47 5.41 7.38
N THR A 772 52.21 5.68 8.45
CA THR A 772 52.65 4.65 9.40
C THR A 772 51.83 4.81 10.67
N ASN A 773 51.18 3.73 11.10
CA ASN A 773 50.52 3.66 12.40
C ASN A 773 51.04 2.46 13.21
N THR A 774 50.41 2.19 14.35
CA THR A 774 50.76 1.09 15.26
C THR A 774 50.60 -0.30 14.63
N SER A 775 49.85 -0.41 13.52
CA SER A 775 49.51 -1.66 12.87
C SER A 775 50.37 -1.97 11.62
N GLY A 776 51.02 -0.98 10.99
CA GLY A 776 51.87 -1.17 9.81
C GLY A 776 52.05 0.08 8.92
N ASN A 777 52.46 -0.10 7.66
CA ASN A 777 52.65 0.98 6.69
C ASN A 777 51.64 0.94 5.54
N TYR A 778 50.94 2.06 5.34
CA TYR A 778 50.10 2.33 4.17
C TYR A 778 50.84 3.15 3.14
N THR A 779 51.09 2.63 1.94
CA THR A 779 51.74 3.43 0.89
C THR A 779 50.80 3.68 -0.28
N PHE A 780 50.35 4.93 -0.45
CA PHE A 780 49.62 5.40 -1.63
C PHE A 780 50.61 5.89 -2.69
N LYS A 781 50.66 5.26 -3.86
CA LYS A 781 51.53 5.72 -4.97
C LYS A 781 51.00 7.01 -5.60
N GLU A 782 51.92 7.82 -6.11
CA GLU A 782 51.60 9.02 -6.87
C GLU A 782 50.75 8.71 -8.12
N SER A 783 49.83 9.62 -8.46
CA SER A 783 49.07 9.58 -9.71
C SER A 783 48.93 10.97 -10.34
N THR A 784 48.71 10.99 -11.65
CA THR A 784 48.50 12.22 -12.44
C THR A 784 47.18 12.12 -13.18
N SER A 785 46.35 13.16 -13.06
CA SER A 785 45.07 13.19 -13.77
C SER A 785 45.23 13.46 -15.26
N LEU A 786 44.21 13.09 -16.04
CA LEU A 786 44.10 13.52 -17.43
C LEU A 786 44.02 15.07 -17.51
N THR A 787 44.77 15.66 -18.43
CA THR A 787 44.73 17.11 -18.67
C THR A 787 43.40 17.51 -19.31
N LYS A 788 42.68 18.46 -18.69
CA LYS A 788 41.45 19.05 -19.22
C LYS A 788 41.67 20.49 -19.66
N THR A 789 41.12 20.87 -20.82
CA THR A 789 41.21 22.24 -21.36
C THR A 789 39.90 22.98 -21.11
N ILE A 790 39.94 24.20 -20.58
CA ILE A 790 38.75 25.04 -20.34
C ILE A 790 38.94 26.47 -20.84
N ASN A 791 37.90 27.03 -21.46
CA ASN A 791 37.87 28.40 -21.96
C ASN A 791 37.24 29.34 -20.90
N VAL A 792 37.90 30.45 -20.58
CA VAL A 792 37.37 31.43 -19.60
C VAL A 792 37.15 32.81 -20.23
N ASN A 793 35.89 33.24 -20.28
CA ASN A 793 35.48 34.39 -21.08
C ASN A 793 35.49 35.78 -20.39
N LYS A 794 35.71 35.90 -19.06
CA LYS A 794 35.61 37.22 -18.39
C LYS A 794 36.31 37.32 -17.02
N PRO A 795 37.23 38.29 -16.77
CA PRO A 795 37.80 38.57 -15.45
C PRO A 795 36.90 39.45 -14.54
N LEU A 796 37.12 39.42 -13.22
CA LEU A 796 36.35 40.19 -12.21
C LEU A 796 36.49 41.72 -12.33
N THR A 797 35.40 42.45 -12.11
CA THR A 797 35.39 43.93 -12.12
C THR A 797 36.09 44.56 -10.90
N PRO A 798 36.92 45.62 -11.07
CA PRO A 798 37.61 46.29 -9.97
C PRO A 798 36.68 46.89 -8.90
N ALA A 799 37.15 46.99 -7.66
CA ALA A 799 36.37 47.53 -6.53
C ALA A 799 35.88 48.97 -6.80
N LYS A 800 34.57 49.20 -6.61
CA LYS A 800 33.91 50.50 -6.83
C LYS A 800 33.17 50.96 -5.58
N ILE A 801 33.91 51.50 -4.62
CA ILE A 801 33.38 51.92 -3.30
C ILE A 801 32.89 53.37 -3.36
N LYS A 802 31.65 53.61 -2.94
CA LYS A 802 31.03 54.96 -2.89
C LYS A 802 30.05 55.10 -1.72
N VAL A 803 29.77 56.34 -1.32
CA VAL A 803 28.71 56.65 -0.34
C VAL A 803 27.38 56.30 -0.99
N TYR A 804 26.68 55.33 -0.42
CA TYR A 804 25.38 54.83 -0.88
C TYR A 804 24.24 55.71 -0.37
N SER A 805 24.26 56.12 0.90
CA SER A 805 23.19 56.95 1.47
C SER A 805 23.66 57.78 2.67
N LYS A 806 22.89 58.82 3.00
CA LYS A 806 23.07 59.67 4.18
C LYS A 806 21.71 59.89 4.85
N LYS A 807 21.57 59.54 6.13
CA LYS A 807 20.34 59.73 6.92
C LYS A 807 20.64 60.55 8.18
N THR A 808 19.79 61.52 8.51
CA THR A 808 19.89 62.31 9.74
C THR A 808 18.65 62.10 10.60
N THR A 809 18.83 61.75 11.87
CA THR A 809 17.73 61.68 12.87
C THR A 809 18.06 62.57 14.06
N SER A 810 17.06 62.92 14.89
CA SER A 810 17.30 63.74 16.09
C SER A 810 16.49 63.27 17.30
N LYS A 811 17.02 63.48 18.51
CA LYS A 811 16.38 63.19 19.79
C LYS A 811 16.48 64.42 20.71
N LYS A 812 15.37 64.89 21.28
CA LYS A 812 15.34 65.97 22.28
C LYS A 812 15.46 65.35 23.68
N THR A 813 16.30 65.92 24.53
CA THR A 813 16.42 65.62 25.96
C THR A 813 16.13 66.88 26.77
N LYS A 814 16.08 66.78 28.10
CA LYS A 814 15.78 67.91 29.00
C LYS A 814 16.66 69.14 28.74
N ASN A 815 17.94 68.94 28.38
CA ASN A 815 18.92 70.02 28.23
C ASN A 815 19.48 70.18 26.80
N TYR A 816 19.28 69.20 25.90
CA TYR A 816 19.93 69.20 24.58
C TYR A 816 19.05 68.61 23.47
N LYS A 817 19.25 69.06 22.22
CA LYS A 817 18.78 68.36 21.01
C LYS A 817 19.97 67.70 20.32
N ILE A 818 19.94 66.37 20.24
CA ILE A 818 21.00 65.51 19.68
C ILE A 818 20.62 65.10 18.25
N TYR A 819 21.57 65.14 17.32
CA TYR A 819 21.42 64.73 15.92
C TYR A 819 22.39 63.60 15.58
N TYR A 820 21.90 62.57 14.89
CA TYR A 820 22.68 61.42 14.40
C TYR A 820 22.72 61.45 12.88
N ILE A 821 23.89 61.74 12.31
CA ILE A 821 24.12 61.76 10.86
C ILE A 821 24.83 60.46 10.47
N THR A 822 24.14 59.54 9.80
CA THR A 822 24.69 58.24 9.39
C THR A 822 24.94 58.21 7.88
N TYR A 823 26.18 57.98 7.47
CA TYR A 823 26.58 57.67 6.10
C TYR A 823 26.71 56.15 5.94
N SER A 824 26.09 55.59 4.91
CA SER A 824 26.24 54.20 4.48
C SER A 824 27.11 54.17 3.22
N ILE A 825 28.13 53.32 3.20
CA ILE A 825 29.13 53.21 2.12
C ILE A 825 29.08 51.77 1.58
N LYS A 826 29.00 51.61 0.26
CA LYS A 826 28.81 50.30 -0.41
C LYS A 826 29.86 50.07 -1.49
N ASN A 827 30.31 48.82 -1.65
CA ASN A 827 31.13 48.38 -2.79
C ASN A 827 30.24 47.84 -3.92
N TYR A 828 30.40 48.39 -5.12
CA TYR A 828 29.70 47.97 -6.34
C TYR A 828 30.57 47.15 -7.29
N GLY A 829 31.88 47.04 -7.02
CA GLY A 829 32.79 46.20 -7.79
C GLY A 829 32.91 44.82 -7.15
N GLU A 830 33.10 43.80 -7.99
CA GLU A 830 33.14 42.40 -7.53
C GLU A 830 34.42 42.09 -6.74
N LYS A 831 35.53 42.81 -7.02
CA LYS A 831 36.72 42.74 -6.15
C LYS A 831 36.47 43.43 -4.80
N THR A 832 36.92 42.78 -3.73
CA THR A 832 37.11 43.43 -2.43
C THR A 832 38.06 44.61 -2.58
N GLY A 833 37.75 45.75 -1.95
CA GLY A 833 38.60 46.92 -2.05
C GLY A 833 38.55 47.85 -0.86
N SER A 834 39.34 48.90 -0.93
CA SER A 834 39.46 49.91 0.11
C SER A 834 39.34 51.31 -0.49
N LYS A 835 38.73 52.25 0.22
CA LYS A 835 38.63 53.65 -0.20
C LYS A 835 38.54 54.60 0.98
N THR A 836 39.19 55.77 0.84
CA THR A 836 39.13 56.85 1.82
C THR A 836 38.18 57.95 1.35
N PHE A 837 37.28 58.38 2.24
CA PHE A 837 36.36 59.49 2.06
C PHE A 837 36.77 60.65 2.96
N THR A 838 36.62 61.89 2.47
CA THR A 838 36.95 63.10 3.25
C THR A 838 35.73 64.01 3.31
N LYS A 839 35.36 64.51 4.50
CA LYS A 839 34.22 65.42 4.70
C LYS A 839 34.56 66.54 5.67
N SER A 840 34.30 67.79 5.26
CA SER A 840 34.35 68.94 6.16
C SER A 840 33.11 68.99 7.05
N LEU A 841 33.31 69.13 8.36
CA LEU A 841 32.24 69.30 9.35
C LEU A 841 32.04 70.76 9.77
N LYS A 842 32.78 71.73 9.19
CA LYS A 842 32.70 73.16 9.56
C LYS A 842 31.26 73.68 9.65
N ASN A 843 30.44 73.43 8.63
CA ASN A 843 29.06 73.92 8.59
C ASN A 843 28.14 73.25 9.63
N ILE A 844 28.34 71.96 9.93
CA ILE A 844 27.55 71.26 10.95
C ILE A 844 27.90 71.81 12.33
N LEU A 845 29.19 72.06 12.57
CA LEU A 845 29.72 72.48 13.86
C LEU A 845 29.57 73.98 14.16
N LYS A 846 29.13 74.79 13.19
CA LYS A 846 28.67 76.18 13.45
C LYS A 846 27.48 76.23 14.40
N LYS A 847 26.58 75.23 14.32
CA LYS A 847 25.30 75.20 15.05
C LYS A 847 25.21 74.09 16.10
N HIS A 848 26.21 73.20 16.18
CA HIS A 848 26.20 72.02 17.03
C HIS A 848 27.61 71.70 17.55
N LYS A 849 27.71 71.11 18.74
CA LYS A 849 28.95 70.53 19.28
C LYS A 849 29.06 69.06 18.86
N LEU A 850 30.27 68.62 18.48
CA LEU A 850 30.54 67.22 18.16
C LEU A 850 30.56 66.40 19.45
N TYR A 851 29.76 65.33 19.52
CA TYR A 851 29.76 64.40 20.66
C TYR A 851 30.64 63.19 20.37
N LYS A 852 30.29 62.41 19.34
CA LYS A 852 31.00 61.16 19.02
C LYS A 852 30.93 60.84 17.53
N ILE A 853 31.95 60.15 17.04
CA ILE A 853 31.96 59.52 15.72
C ILE A 853 32.04 58.02 15.96
N GLN A 854 31.18 57.26 15.29
CA GLN A 854 31.09 55.80 15.39
C GLN A 854 31.23 55.18 14.00
N THR A 855 31.94 54.06 13.93
CA THR A 855 32.19 53.34 12.68
C THR A 855 31.92 51.84 12.86
N THR A 856 31.71 51.13 11.75
CA THR A 856 31.66 49.66 11.69
C THR A 856 33.06 49.04 11.68
N LYS A 857 33.16 47.71 11.91
CA LYS A 857 34.43 46.93 11.97
C LYS A 857 35.39 47.22 10.80
N ASN A 858 34.87 47.42 9.59
CA ASN A 858 35.68 47.62 8.37
C ASN A 858 35.99 49.10 8.07
N THR A 859 35.77 50.00 9.04
CA THR A 859 35.90 51.44 8.84
C THR A 859 36.72 52.09 9.95
N LYS A 860 37.78 52.81 9.57
CA LYS A 860 38.57 53.65 10.46
C LYS A 860 38.34 55.13 10.15
N TYR A 861 38.43 56.00 11.15
CA TYR A 861 38.32 57.44 10.92
C TYR A 861 39.45 58.20 11.60
N SER A 862 39.76 59.38 11.06
CA SER A 862 40.61 60.39 11.66
C SER A 862 39.93 61.75 11.54
N TYR A 863 39.84 62.48 12.65
CA TYR A 863 39.20 63.79 12.70
C TYR A 863 40.20 64.85 13.18
N ASN A 864 40.49 65.82 12.33
CA ASN A 864 41.36 66.94 12.68
C ASN A 864 40.50 68.06 13.31
N LYS A 865 40.73 68.32 14.61
CA LYS A 865 39.95 69.29 15.40
C LYS A 865 40.14 70.74 14.97
N ALA A 866 41.30 71.12 14.42
CA ALA A 866 41.59 72.48 13.98
C ALA A 866 40.89 72.79 12.64
N SER A 867 41.09 71.94 11.63
CA SER A 867 40.49 72.10 10.30
C SER A 867 39.02 71.67 10.21
N LYS A 868 38.52 70.93 11.20
CA LYS A 868 37.20 70.29 11.23
C LYS A 868 36.97 69.30 10.07
N ILE A 869 38.02 68.65 9.58
CA ILE A 869 37.96 67.65 8.50
C ILE A 869 37.92 66.24 9.09
N LEU A 870 36.95 65.44 8.64
CA LEU A 870 36.83 64.01 8.93
C LEU A 870 37.27 63.20 7.73
N LYS A 871 38.32 62.38 7.88
CA LYS A 871 38.72 61.35 6.93
C LYS A 871 38.20 60.00 7.42
N THR A 872 37.60 59.21 6.53
CA THR A 872 37.03 57.89 6.83
C THR A 872 37.52 56.89 5.82
N MET A 873 38.33 55.94 6.25
CA MET A 873 38.86 54.85 5.43
C MET A 873 38.00 53.61 5.63
N VAL A 874 37.41 53.12 4.53
CA VAL A 874 36.76 51.82 4.48
C VAL A 874 37.78 50.82 3.94
N LYS A 875 38.09 49.77 4.69
CA LYS A 875 39.05 48.72 4.32
C LYS A 875 38.34 47.42 3.98
N ASN A 876 38.81 46.75 2.93
CA ASN A 876 38.40 45.40 2.54
C ASN A 876 36.88 45.21 2.51
N LEU A 877 36.15 46.14 1.90
CA LEU A 877 34.70 46.03 1.77
C LEU A 877 34.35 45.06 0.65
N ALA A 878 33.83 43.89 1.01
CA ALA A 878 33.34 42.89 0.07
C ALA A 878 32.18 43.43 -0.78
N TYR A 879 31.95 42.81 -1.95
CA TYR A 879 30.86 43.16 -2.85
C TYR A 879 29.51 43.21 -2.11
N ASN A 880 28.70 44.23 -2.41
CA ASN A 880 27.35 44.43 -1.88
C ASN A 880 27.25 44.65 -0.35
N LYS A 881 28.35 44.58 0.43
CA LYS A 881 28.35 44.88 1.87
C LYS A 881 28.34 46.38 2.15
N ILE A 882 27.78 46.77 3.29
CA ILE A 882 27.60 48.17 3.70
C ILE A 882 28.42 48.46 4.96
N ALA A 883 29.30 49.45 4.86
CA ALA A 883 30.00 50.05 5.99
C ALA A 883 29.27 51.33 6.45
N LYS A 884 29.21 51.58 7.76
CA LYS A 884 28.50 52.77 8.31
C LYS A 884 29.45 53.69 9.07
N LEU A 885 29.25 54.99 8.91
CA LEU A 885 29.86 56.08 9.68
C LEU A 885 28.74 56.92 10.28
N ARG A 886 28.64 56.98 11.60
CA ARG A 886 27.66 57.81 12.31
C ARG A 886 28.37 58.94 13.05
N ILE A 887 27.90 60.16 12.83
CA ILE A 887 28.38 61.38 13.49
C ILE A 887 27.25 61.88 14.40
N THR A 888 27.52 61.95 15.69
CA THR A 888 26.58 62.45 16.69
C THR A 888 26.99 63.87 17.09
N VAL A 889 26.10 64.83 16.90
CA VAL A 889 26.29 66.24 17.29
C VAL A 889 25.10 66.70 18.13
N TYR A 890 25.29 67.73 18.94
CA TYR A 890 24.22 68.23 19.83
C TYR A 890 24.25 69.75 19.96
N ARG A 891 23.12 70.34 20.32
CA ARG A 891 23.04 71.76 20.74
C ARG A 891 22.17 71.86 21.99
N LYS A 892 22.37 72.90 22.80
CA LYS A 892 21.50 73.17 23.96
C LYS A 892 20.06 73.35 23.45
N ALA A 893 19.10 72.71 24.12
CA ALA A 893 17.72 72.60 23.67
C ALA A 893 17.02 73.96 23.64
#